data_AF-A0A1Q9DRU7-F1
#
_entry.id   AF-A0A1Q9DRU7-F1
#
_cell.length_a   1.000
_cell.length_b   1.000
_cell.length_c   1.000
_cell.angle_alpha   90.00
_cell.angle_beta   90.00
_cell.angle_gamma   90.00
#
_symmetry.space_group_name_H-M   'P 1'
#
loop_
_entity.id
_entity.type
_entity.pdbx_description
1 polymer ?
#
loop_
_entity_poly.entity_id
_entity_poly.type
_entity_poly.pdbx_seq_one_letter_code
_entity_poly.pdbx_strand_id
1 'polypeptide(L)'
;MAIDVCCQGKTRLGLTGPTKGGLDKLPEQPESEEDPSDDEDGKRGKSAVELTQGQQELNSFKKFSDSLLSKSAKMHNLLSELEDFIPNIPDGADKKKAHRTATALEKIIEVLEKESESMEVCRAECSMLNNKNISEKDKERLLKKLDDHLQKTTVQLCDHNGNDSEEPAQKAAEGSGELNASTAPVLHIRRGEVVTYMRPGDLLTKLAEQVANGCDSVYIDNSASTRSCRNAANTGGEGALNRKVPCKHVVEIAQAAVTENPHAHTAALREFAAVNESDAEMGALRVFRKYGLSAPVPVRRVNIGPGPLQQFPYLDFSGWVRYLLDNKRLGQLCGTDDIGQMNILLKEFWARYRAVEPDYELWELADAGKLDLRFTLPIYSHSDEGRTLKKKAFWILSCHGALGTGTAKHVANVPEPPERVQDDEMRLNFSGNTWGTQFLVSVMTRNLQNQHPGSMQTVIKSFTKDMRKLVTEGVTSTDGSIRVWCAHLCTKGDLPALIRLGNFERNYARCPKQSFSKKSCIGICHLCLGGVEGPNNVPLYPWEDFGRQAAWRQTMFQEVPWQDEPEILIGIPTIARAQEAFFAVDVWHTFHYGVAKNFLGSALIMLITHFFHDNSWEAKFTHLASEYVAFCKSRKLTPYITEMSRDTFSFDSDKAFPIGHWSKGAVSSNMMLFLADLLQRLVVGNTNDEKFHLIVFCSS
;
A
#
# COMPACT_ATOMS: atom_id res chain seq x y z
N MET A 1 -5.84 1.54 21.51
CA MET A 1 -5.83 0.08 21.79
C MET A 1 -4.50 -0.58 21.43
N ALA A 2 -4.00 -0.55 20.18
CA ALA A 2 -2.69 -1.16 19.83
C ALA A 2 -1.45 -0.42 20.43
N ILE A 3 -1.51 0.91 20.56
CA ILE A 3 -0.39 1.72 21.10
C ILE A 3 -0.24 1.54 22.62
N ASP A 4 -1.36 1.47 23.35
CA ASP A 4 -1.36 1.27 24.81
C ASP A 4 -0.92 -0.16 25.18
N VAL A 5 -1.29 -1.16 24.37
CA VAL A 5 -0.89 -2.58 24.53
C VAL A 5 0.61 -2.80 24.31
N CYS A 6 1.26 -2.03 23.43
CA CYS A 6 2.71 -2.12 23.21
C CYS A 6 3.53 -1.39 24.31
N CYS A 7 2.92 -0.39 24.97
CA CYS A 7 3.57 0.41 26.01
C CYS A 7 3.35 -0.11 27.43
N GLN A 8 2.26 -0.83 27.73
CA GLN A 8 1.89 -1.18 29.11
C GLN A 8 2.39 -2.54 29.62
N GLY A 9 3.00 -3.37 28.76
CA GLY A 9 3.79 -4.53 29.20
C GLY A 9 5.18 -4.15 29.76
N LYS A 10 5.56 -2.87 29.72
CA LYS A 10 6.89 -2.40 30.08
C LYS A 10 6.81 -1.50 31.30
N THR A 11 7.28 -2.01 32.43
CA THR A 11 7.54 -1.23 33.65
C THR A 11 8.37 0.00 33.27
N ARG A 12 7.82 1.21 33.43
CA ARG A 12 8.55 2.47 33.22
C ARG A 12 9.74 2.51 34.17
N LEU A 13 10.93 2.19 33.68
CA LEU A 13 12.18 2.65 34.29
C LEU A 13 12.30 4.14 33.98
N GLY A 14 12.19 4.96 35.02
CA GLY A 14 12.36 6.40 34.93
C GLY A 14 13.78 6.75 34.50
N LEU A 15 13.92 7.19 33.25
CA LEU A 15 15.10 7.92 32.79
C LEU A 15 14.68 9.37 32.56
N THR A 16 14.78 10.18 33.60
CA THR A 16 14.73 11.65 33.51
C THR A 16 16.12 12.16 33.17
N GLY A 17 16.35 12.48 31.89
CA GLY A 17 17.48 13.30 31.44
C GLY A 17 17.04 14.77 31.28
N PRO A 18 17.92 15.76 31.51
CA PRO A 18 17.53 17.16 31.67
C PRO A 18 17.28 17.86 30.33
N THR A 19 16.09 18.41 30.14
CA THR A 19 15.79 19.39 29.09
C THR A 19 16.32 20.76 29.48
N LYS A 20 17.27 21.31 28.72
CA LYS A 20 17.62 22.74 28.77
C LYS A 20 17.74 23.34 27.37
N GLY A 21 16.89 24.36 27.15
CA GLY A 21 17.10 25.56 26.32
C GLY A 21 17.16 25.37 24.81
N GLY A 22 16.71 26.30 23.97
CA GLY A 22 16.15 27.64 24.16
C GLY A 22 16.09 28.23 22.75
N LEU A 23 14.95 28.79 22.35
CA LEU A 23 14.79 29.45 21.06
C LEU A 23 15.64 30.71 21.02
N ASP A 24 16.43 30.90 19.95
CA ASP A 24 16.83 32.23 19.50
C ASP A 24 16.75 32.33 17.97
N LYS A 25 16.06 33.39 17.54
CA LYS A 25 15.89 33.83 16.15
C LYS A 25 17.11 34.67 15.74
N LEU A 26 17.57 34.53 14.50
CA LEU A 26 18.50 35.48 13.87
C LEU A 26 17.85 36.15 12.64
N PRO A 27 18.23 37.41 12.32
CA PRO A 27 17.48 38.29 11.44
C PRO A 27 17.95 38.29 9.98
N GLU A 28 17.03 38.65 9.09
CA GLU A 28 17.24 38.97 7.68
C GLU A 28 17.93 40.33 7.49
N GLN A 29 18.72 40.46 6.41
CA GLN A 29 19.28 41.70 5.87
C GLN A 29 19.47 41.59 4.33
N PRO A 30 19.55 42.73 3.61
CA PRO A 30 18.69 42.99 2.45
C PRO A 30 19.40 43.09 1.08
N GLU A 31 18.56 43.30 0.06
CA GLU A 31 18.79 43.44 -1.38
C GLU A 31 19.61 44.69 -1.79
N SER A 32 20.26 44.62 -2.96
CA SER A 32 20.71 45.73 -3.83
C SER A 32 20.71 45.23 -5.29
N GLU A 33 19.87 45.80 -6.18
CA GLU A 33 20.12 46.91 -7.14
C GLU A 33 21.20 46.58 -8.21
N GLU A 34 20.78 46.27 -9.46
CA GLU A 34 20.80 47.15 -10.68
C GLU A 34 22.22 47.19 -11.34
N ASP A 35 22.52 47.03 -12.64
CA ASP A 35 21.80 47.14 -13.93
C ASP A 35 22.77 46.61 -15.08
N PRO A 36 22.74 47.01 -16.37
CA PRO A 36 22.38 46.16 -17.53
C PRO A 36 23.50 45.92 -18.58
N SER A 37 23.26 45.03 -19.58
CA SER A 37 23.58 45.27 -21.02
C SER A 37 23.54 44.01 -21.92
N ASP A 38 22.92 44.17 -23.09
CA ASP A 38 23.27 43.70 -24.45
C ASP A 38 22.97 42.25 -24.94
N ASP A 39 21.84 42.16 -25.66
CA ASP A 39 21.62 41.65 -27.04
C ASP A 39 22.63 40.71 -27.72
N GLU A 40 22.20 39.50 -28.12
CA GLU A 40 21.83 39.13 -29.51
C GLU A 40 21.77 37.60 -29.75
N ASP A 41 20.80 37.22 -30.59
CA ASP A 41 20.82 36.11 -31.56
C ASP A 41 20.42 34.65 -31.21
N GLY A 42 19.61 34.06 -32.11
CA GLY A 42 19.58 32.60 -32.33
C GLY A 42 18.25 31.83 -32.31
N LYS A 43 17.31 32.11 -33.24
CA LYS A 43 16.20 31.20 -33.58
C LYS A 43 16.67 29.96 -34.35
N ARG A 44 16.28 28.73 -33.94
CA ARG A 44 15.91 27.60 -34.82
C ARG A 44 15.29 26.43 -34.04
N GLY A 45 14.06 26.07 -34.40
CA GLY A 45 13.20 25.17 -33.63
C GLY A 45 13.18 23.70 -34.02
N LYS A 46 12.24 22.97 -33.41
CA LYS A 46 11.67 21.69 -33.86
C LYS A 46 10.20 21.65 -33.44
N SER A 47 9.27 21.62 -34.41
CA SER A 47 7.84 21.44 -34.17
C SER A 47 7.52 19.95 -34.01
N ALA A 48 6.89 19.60 -32.89
CA ALA A 48 6.06 18.41 -32.79
C ALA A 48 4.62 18.90 -32.78
N VAL A 49 3.81 18.39 -33.71
CA VAL A 49 2.41 18.77 -33.86
C VAL A 49 1.64 18.31 -32.61
N GLU A 50 1.29 19.26 -31.74
CA GLU A 50 0.36 19.02 -30.64
C GLU A 50 -1.02 18.69 -31.22
N LEU A 51 -1.53 17.49 -30.88
CA LEU A 51 -2.93 17.15 -31.13
C LEU A 51 -3.82 18.08 -30.31
N THR A 52 -4.78 18.72 -30.97
CA THR A 52 -5.74 19.60 -30.33
C THR A 52 -6.60 18.81 -29.32
N GLN A 53 -7.05 19.46 -28.25
CA GLN A 53 -7.89 18.86 -27.21
C GLN A 53 -9.09 18.07 -27.78
N GLY A 54 -9.73 18.57 -28.84
CA GLY A 54 -10.84 17.89 -29.51
C GLY A 54 -10.48 16.52 -30.12
N GLN A 55 -9.22 16.31 -30.54
CA GLN A 55 -8.77 15.01 -31.05
C GLN A 55 -8.55 13.98 -29.92
N GLN A 56 -8.26 14.45 -28.69
CA GLN A 56 -8.12 13.58 -27.52
C GLN A 56 -9.50 13.13 -26.99
N GLU A 57 -10.47 14.04 -27.00
CA GLU A 57 -11.86 13.75 -26.63
C GLU A 57 -12.49 12.76 -27.63
N LEU A 58 -12.30 12.96 -28.93
CA LEU A 58 -12.78 12.05 -29.98
C LEU A 58 -12.21 10.63 -29.84
N ASN A 59 -10.93 10.51 -29.52
CA ASN A 59 -10.30 9.21 -29.28
C ASN A 59 -10.81 8.51 -28.02
N SER A 60 -11.18 9.27 -26.99
CA SER A 60 -11.78 8.73 -25.77
C SER A 60 -13.20 8.23 -26.03
N PHE A 61 -13.97 8.99 -26.82
CA PHE A 61 -15.32 8.63 -27.24
C PHE A 61 -15.35 7.33 -28.07
N LYS A 62 -14.40 7.19 -29.01
CA LYS A 62 -14.23 5.97 -29.81
C LYS A 62 -13.99 4.73 -28.92
N LYS A 63 -13.09 4.85 -27.94
CA LYS A 63 -12.79 3.76 -26.99
C LYS A 63 -13.99 3.37 -26.14
N PHE A 64 -14.82 4.35 -25.76
CA PHE A 64 -16.04 4.09 -25.01
C PHE A 64 -17.07 3.33 -25.86
N SER A 65 -17.29 3.74 -27.12
CA SER A 65 -18.17 3.05 -28.07
C SER A 65 -17.73 1.59 -28.31
N ASP A 66 -16.45 1.38 -28.62
CA ASP A 66 -15.88 0.05 -28.83
C ASP A 66 -16.07 -0.86 -27.59
N SER A 67 -16.02 -0.28 -26.39
CA SER A 67 -16.29 -1.01 -25.15
C SER A 67 -17.77 -1.37 -24.95
N LEU A 68 -18.71 -0.56 -25.42
CA LEU A 68 -20.15 -0.87 -25.34
C LEU A 68 -20.51 -2.03 -26.29
N LEU A 69 -20.01 -1.97 -27.53
CA LEU A 69 -20.17 -3.05 -28.51
C LEU A 69 -19.58 -4.37 -28.00
N SER A 70 -18.39 -4.33 -27.40
CA SER A 70 -17.78 -5.54 -26.81
C SER A 70 -18.60 -6.11 -25.64
N LYS A 71 -19.28 -5.26 -24.86
CA LYS A 71 -20.16 -5.71 -23.77
C LYS A 71 -21.46 -6.30 -24.31
N SER A 72 -22.08 -5.66 -25.31
CA SER A 72 -23.27 -6.18 -26.00
C SER A 72 -23.00 -7.57 -26.59
N ALA A 73 -21.89 -7.75 -27.32
CA ALA A 73 -21.52 -9.05 -27.89
C ALA A 73 -21.34 -10.16 -26.84
N LYS A 74 -20.80 -9.82 -25.65
CA LYS A 74 -20.69 -10.79 -24.54
C LYS A 74 -22.05 -11.14 -23.94
N MET A 75 -22.95 -10.17 -23.85
CA MET A 75 -24.32 -10.40 -23.35
C MET A 75 -25.14 -11.25 -24.33
N HIS A 76 -24.98 -11.05 -25.64
CA HIS A 76 -25.55 -11.92 -26.67
C HIS A 76 -25.09 -13.38 -26.53
N ASN A 77 -23.79 -13.61 -26.31
CA ASN A 77 -23.28 -14.97 -26.07
C ASN A 77 -23.88 -15.60 -24.81
N LEU A 78 -23.98 -14.85 -23.71
CA LEU A 78 -24.58 -15.32 -22.47
C LEU A 78 -26.08 -15.60 -22.61
N LEU A 79 -26.81 -14.77 -23.38
CA LEU A 79 -28.21 -14.99 -23.67
C LEU A 79 -28.40 -16.27 -24.48
N SER A 80 -27.61 -16.47 -25.55
CA SER A 80 -27.64 -17.70 -26.36
C SER A 80 -27.33 -18.95 -25.53
N GLU A 81 -26.31 -18.92 -24.68
CA GLU A 81 -25.98 -20.04 -23.78
C GLU A 81 -27.12 -20.33 -22.80
N LEU A 82 -27.80 -19.29 -22.30
CA LEU A 82 -28.93 -19.43 -21.38
C LEU A 82 -30.17 -20.00 -22.09
N GLU A 83 -30.46 -19.55 -23.31
CA GLU A 83 -31.56 -20.04 -24.14
C GLU A 83 -31.39 -21.52 -24.52
N ASP A 84 -30.18 -21.95 -24.87
CA ASP A 84 -29.85 -23.36 -25.13
C ASP A 84 -30.00 -24.23 -23.88
N PHE A 85 -29.76 -23.65 -22.70
CA PHE A 85 -29.84 -24.37 -21.44
C PHE A 85 -31.29 -24.54 -20.93
N ILE A 86 -32.16 -23.55 -21.16
CA ILE A 86 -33.53 -23.50 -20.63
C ILE A 86 -34.38 -24.75 -20.93
N PRO A 87 -34.38 -25.34 -22.13
CA PRO A 87 -35.14 -26.56 -22.43
C PRO A 87 -34.77 -27.75 -21.54
N ASN A 88 -33.54 -27.79 -21.01
CA ASN A 88 -33.03 -28.86 -20.16
C ASN A 88 -33.43 -28.69 -18.68
N ILE A 89 -34.02 -27.55 -18.30
CA ILE A 89 -34.47 -27.31 -16.93
C ILE A 89 -35.86 -27.95 -16.75
N PRO A 90 -36.06 -28.79 -15.74
CA PRO A 90 -37.39 -29.31 -15.39
C PRO A 90 -38.39 -28.19 -15.12
N ASP A 91 -39.66 -28.41 -15.44
CA ASP A 91 -40.70 -27.42 -15.21
C ASP A 91 -40.83 -27.08 -13.71
N GLY A 92 -40.70 -25.80 -13.38
CA GLY A 92 -40.67 -25.35 -11.98
C GLY A 92 -40.25 -23.90 -11.80
N ALA A 93 -39.96 -23.53 -10.55
CA ALA A 93 -39.55 -22.17 -10.18
C ALA A 93 -38.23 -21.76 -10.88
N ASP A 94 -37.31 -22.70 -11.08
CA ASP A 94 -36.01 -22.45 -11.69
C ASP A 94 -36.11 -22.14 -13.19
N LYS A 95 -36.97 -22.85 -13.93
CA LYS A 95 -37.24 -22.56 -15.35
C LYS A 95 -37.88 -21.19 -15.55
N LYS A 96 -38.84 -20.83 -14.68
CA LYS A 96 -39.43 -19.47 -14.65
C LYS A 96 -38.43 -18.38 -14.28
N LYS A 97 -37.43 -18.70 -13.45
CA LYS A 97 -36.36 -17.76 -13.11
C LYS A 97 -35.40 -17.59 -14.28
N ALA A 98 -35.02 -18.68 -14.96
CA ALA A 98 -34.17 -18.65 -16.14
C ALA A 98 -34.80 -17.83 -17.29
N HIS A 99 -36.10 -18.01 -17.58
CA HIS A 99 -36.82 -17.17 -18.54
C HIS A 99 -36.83 -15.68 -18.16
N ARG A 100 -37.05 -15.34 -16.88
CA ARG A 100 -37.00 -13.95 -16.42
C ARG A 100 -35.60 -13.34 -16.58
N THR A 101 -34.56 -14.12 -16.33
CA THR A 101 -33.17 -13.69 -16.55
C THR A 101 -32.88 -13.47 -18.04
N ALA A 102 -33.36 -14.35 -18.92
CA ALA A 102 -33.22 -14.19 -20.37
C ALA A 102 -33.91 -12.90 -20.86
N THR A 103 -35.17 -12.66 -20.47
CA THR A 103 -35.89 -11.42 -20.80
C THR A 103 -35.22 -10.16 -20.25
N ALA A 104 -34.60 -10.24 -19.07
CA ALA A 104 -33.83 -9.11 -18.53
C ALA A 104 -32.56 -8.85 -19.34
N LEU A 105 -31.86 -9.90 -19.79
CA LEU A 105 -30.68 -9.78 -20.64
C LEU A 105 -31.02 -9.19 -22.02
N GLU A 106 -32.13 -9.63 -22.63
CA GLU A 106 -32.64 -9.06 -23.90
C GLU A 106 -32.84 -7.54 -23.80
N LYS A 107 -33.51 -7.08 -22.73
CA LYS A 107 -33.73 -5.64 -22.51
C LYS A 107 -32.43 -4.86 -22.33
N ILE A 108 -31.45 -5.42 -21.63
CA ILE A 108 -30.15 -4.77 -21.44
C ILE A 108 -29.41 -4.69 -22.78
N ILE A 109 -29.46 -5.75 -23.59
CA ILE A 109 -28.87 -5.78 -24.93
C ILE A 109 -29.50 -4.70 -25.81
N GLU A 110 -30.83 -4.59 -25.83
CA GLU A 110 -31.56 -3.57 -26.61
C GLU A 110 -31.12 -2.14 -26.22
N VAL A 111 -30.98 -1.86 -24.92
CA VAL A 111 -30.48 -0.56 -24.44
C VAL A 111 -29.04 -0.30 -24.91
N LEU A 112 -28.16 -1.31 -24.80
CA LEU A 112 -26.76 -1.17 -25.22
C LEU A 112 -26.62 -0.97 -26.73
N GLU A 113 -27.45 -1.63 -27.53
CA GLU A 113 -27.48 -1.47 -28.99
C GLU A 113 -27.98 -0.07 -29.37
N LYS A 114 -29.07 0.40 -28.76
CA LYS A 114 -29.60 1.75 -28.98
C LYS A 114 -28.61 2.85 -28.60
N GLU A 115 -27.90 2.68 -27.48
CA GLU A 115 -26.83 3.60 -27.08
C GLU A 115 -25.65 3.54 -28.05
N SER A 116 -25.30 2.34 -28.55
CA SER A 116 -24.26 2.20 -29.58
C SER A 116 -24.63 2.89 -30.89
N GLU A 117 -25.89 2.82 -31.33
CA GLU A 117 -26.38 3.53 -32.52
C GLU A 117 -26.32 5.06 -32.33
N SER A 118 -26.76 5.55 -31.17
CA SER A 118 -26.66 6.96 -30.78
C SER A 118 -25.20 7.46 -30.79
N MET A 119 -24.28 6.64 -30.30
CA MET A 119 -22.84 6.92 -30.30
C MET A 119 -22.24 6.98 -31.72
N GLU A 120 -22.69 6.14 -32.65
CA GLU A 120 -22.24 6.20 -34.06
C GLU A 120 -22.73 7.47 -34.77
N VAL A 121 -23.93 7.96 -34.45
CA VAL A 121 -24.40 9.28 -34.92
C VAL A 121 -23.49 10.40 -34.37
N CYS A 122 -23.18 10.38 -33.07
CA CYS A 122 -22.27 11.34 -32.45
C CYS A 122 -20.87 11.28 -33.07
N ARG A 123 -20.39 10.08 -33.42
CA ARG A 123 -19.10 9.87 -34.08
C ARG A 123 -19.07 10.44 -35.49
N ALA A 124 -20.15 10.25 -36.27
CA ALA A 124 -20.28 10.83 -37.59
C ALA A 124 -20.29 12.37 -37.51
N GLU A 125 -21.03 12.95 -36.57
CA GLU A 125 -21.04 14.39 -36.32
C GLU A 125 -19.66 14.91 -35.85
N CYS A 126 -18.96 14.20 -34.96
CA CYS A 126 -17.61 14.57 -34.53
C CYS A 126 -16.56 14.44 -35.64
N SER A 127 -16.75 13.53 -36.60
CA SER A 127 -15.86 13.44 -37.76
C SER A 127 -15.92 14.69 -38.63
N MET A 128 -17.07 15.38 -38.66
CA MET A 128 -17.23 16.67 -39.34
C MET A 128 -16.44 17.79 -38.66
N LEU A 129 -16.24 17.73 -37.33
CA LEU A 129 -15.43 18.70 -36.58
C LEU A 129 -13.93 18.66 -36.96
N ASN A 130 -13.44 17.55 -37.51
CA ASN A 130 -12.07 17.45 -38.02
C ASN A 130 -11.89 18.03 -39.43
N ASN A 131 -12.98 18.47 -40.09
CA ASN A 131 -12.88 19.13 -41.38
C ASN A 131 -12.39 20.58 -41.19
N LYS A 132 -11.22 20.90 -41.75
CA LYS A 132 -10.59 22.23 -41.62
C LYS A 132 -11.43 23.39 -42.18
N ASN A 133 -12.49 23.09 -42.93
CA ASN A 133 -13.36 24.07 -43.56
C ASN A 133 -14.68 24.30 -42.83
N ILE A 134 -14.86 23.79 -41.61
CA ILE A 134 -16.09 24.03 -40.83
C ILE A 134 -16.11 25.46 -40.27
N SER A 135 -17.26 26.14 -40.35
CA SER A 135 -17.40 27.47 -39.75
C SER A 135 -17.38 27.36 -38.22
N GLU A 136 -16.83 28.35 -37.51
CA GLU A 136 -16.82 28.33 -36.03
C GLU A 136 -18.24 28.27 -35.44
N LYS A 137 -19.24 28.84 -36.12
CA LYS A 137 -20.65 28.75 -35.73
C LYS A 137 -21.21 27.32 -35.84
N ASP A 138 -20.84 26.57 -36.88
CA ASP A 138 -21.24 25.16 -37.03
C ASP A 138 -20.52 24.26 -36.03
N LYS A 139 -19.27 24.58 -35.72
CA LYS A 139 -18.48 23.90 -34.69
C LYS A 139 -19.10 24.07 -33.29
N GLU A 140 -19.49 25.28 -32.92
CA GLU A 140 -20.18 25.55 -31.65
C GLU A 140 -21.55 24.85 -31.57
N ARG A 141 -22.31 24.85 -32.67
CA ARG A 141 -23.58 24.11 -32.78
C ARG A 141 -23.39 22.60 -32.61
N LEU A 142 -22.34 22.02 -33.18
CA LEU A 142 -22.03 20.59 -33.05
C LEU A 142 -21.54 20.24 -31.64
N LEU A 143 -20.73 21.09 -31.01
CA LEU A 143 -20.30 20.90 -29.62
C LEU A 143 -21.50 20.93 -28.64
N LYS A 144 -22.44 21.86 -28.84
CA LYS A 144 -23.67 21.92 -28.04
C LYS A 144 -24.54 20.66 -28.22
N LYS A 145 -24.71 20.19 -29.46
CA LYS A 145 -25.43 18.94 -29.74
C LYS A 145 -24.79 17.72 -29.07
N LEU A 146 -23.46 17.67 -29.02
CA LEU A 146 -22.72 16.58 -28.37
C LEU A 146 -22.92 16.61 -26.85
N ASP A 147 -22.89 17.79 -26.24
CA ASP A 147 -23.16 17.98 -24.82
C ASP A 147 -24.61 17.57 -24.46
N ASP A 148 -25.60 18.00 -25.28
CA ASP A 148 -27.01 17.60 -25.12
C ASP A 148 -27.19 16.07 -25.21
N HIS A 149 -26.42 15.39 -26.07
CA HIS A 149 -26.44 13.93 -26.19
C HIS A 149 -25.83 13.24 -24.97
N LEU A 150 -24.69 13.73 -24.48
CA LEU A 150 -24.04 13.20 -23.27
C LEU A 150 -24.92 13.33 -22.04
N GLN A 151 -25.61 14.47 -21.90
CA GLN A 151 -26.55 14.69 -20.80
C GLN A 151 -27.76 13.73 -20.89
N LYS A 152 -28.32 13.51 -22.09
CA LYS A 152 -29.45 12.58 -22.30
C LYS A 152 -29.10 11.12 -21.99
N THR A 153 -27.96 10.63 -22.46
CA THR A 153 -27.51 9.25 -22.17
C THR A 153 -27.24 9.03 -20.69
N THR A 154 -26.70 10.05 -20.00
CA THR A 154 -26.44 9.98 -18.55
C THR A 154 -27.75 9.89 -17.74
N VAL A 155 -28.79 10.65 -18.13
CA VAL A 155 -30.10 10.63 -17.46
C VAL A 155 -30.84 9.30 -17.69
N GLN A 156 -30.82 8.74 -18.91
CA GLN A 156 -31.53 7.47 -19.20
C GLN A 156 -30.97 6.26 -18.44
N LEU A 157 -29.67 6.22 -18.16
CA LEU A 157 -29.05 5.16 -17.36
C LEU A 157 -29.39 5.26 -15.86
N CYS A 158 -29.76 6.44 -15.39
CA CYS A 158 -30.19 6.67 -14.00
C CYS A 158 -31.66 6.30 -13.78
N ASP A 159 -32.54 6.55 -14.76
CA ASP A 159 -33.98 6.30 -14.63
C ASP A 159 -34.37 4.81 -14.64
N HIS A 160 -33.52 3.92 -15.18
CA HIS A 160 -33.79 2.47 -15.17
C HIS A 160 -33.49 1.77 -13.83
N ASN A 161 -33.01 2.50 -12.81
CA ASN A 161 -32.69 1.96 -11.49
C ASN A 161 -33.70 2.34 -10.37
N GLY A 162 -34.85 2.94 -10.66
CA GLY A 162 -35.84 3.24 -9.62
C GLY A 162 -37.23 3.69 -10.08
N ASN A 163 -38.22 2.87 -9.72
CA ASN A 163 -39.66 3.15 -9.49
C ASN A 163 -40.52 3.92 -10.52
N ASP A 164 -41.59 3.21 -10.93
CA ASP A 164 -42.92 3.76 -11.21
C ASP A 164 -43.38 4.73 -10.10
N SER A 165 -43.76 5.97 -10.46
CA SER A 165 -44.94 6.75 -10.00
C SER A 165 -44.73 8.28 -10.02
N GLU A 166 -45.65 8.96 -10.73
CA GLU A 166 -46.20 10.32 -10.56
C GLU A 166 -45.39 11.60 -10.90
N GLU A 167 -45.91 12.32 -11.91
CA GLU A 167 -45.79 13.76 -12.27
C GLU A 167 -46.38 14.73 -11.20
N PRO A 168 -46.35 16.08 -11.34
CA PRO A 168 -45.38 17.01 -11.98
C PRO A 168 -45.13 18.30 -11.13
N ALA A 169 -44.17 19.17 -11.55
CA ALA A 169 -44.36 20.62 -11.78
C ALA A 169 -43.03 21.42 -11.77
N GLN A 170 -42.69 21.99 -12.93
CA GLN A 170 -41.61 22.95 -13.16
C GLN A 170 -42.07 24.40 -12.93
N LYS A 171 -41.19 25.23 -12.34
CA LYS A 171 -41.03 26.66 -12.66
C LYS A 171 -39.57 27.06 -12.40
N ALA A 172 -38.86 27.53 -13.43
CA ALA A 172 -37.61 28.26 -13.31
C ALA A 172 -37.71 29.53 -14.17
N ALA A 173 -37.23 30.64 -13.63
CA ALA A 173 -37.07 31.92 -14.30
C ALA A 173 -35.58 32.20 -14.52
N GLU A 174 -35.30 32.83 -15.65
CA GLU A 174 -34.00 33.20 -16.21
C GLU A 174 -33.28 34.31 -15.44
N GLY A 175 -31.96 34.42 -15.63
CA GLY A 175 -31.19 35.60 -15.23
C GLY A 175 -29.69 35.46 -15.52
N SER A 176 -29.26 36.03 -16.64
CA SER A 176 -27.91 36.13 -17.19
C SER A 176 -26.97 37.07 -16.42
N GLY A 177 -25.65 36.91 -16.60
CA GLY A 177 -24.64 37.87 -16.14
C GLY A 177 -23.21 37.47 -16.56
N GLU A 178 -22.67 38.21 -17.52
CA GLU A 178 -21.40 38.06 -18.22
C GLU A 178 -20.16 38.62 -17.50
N LEU A 179 -18.97 38.12 -17.94
CA LEU A 179 -17.65 38.79 -18.06
C LEU A 179 -16.84 39.17 -16.79
N ASN A 180 -15.65 38.56 -16.64
CA ASN A 180 -14.39 39.20 -17.06
C ASN A 180 -13.14 38.34 -16.80
N ALA A 181 -12.22 38.40 -17.76
CA ALA A 181 -10.90 37.81 -17.76
C ALA A 181 -9.94 38.53 -16.80
N SER A 182 -8.87 37.85 -16.36
CA SER A 182 -7.48 38.31 -16.54
C SER A 182 -6.48 37.62 -15.59
N THR A 183 -5.32 37.32 -16.17
CA THR A 183 -3.96 37.28 -15.59
C THR A 183 -3.54 36.10 -14.69
N ALA A 184 -2.78 35.20 -15.31
CA ALA A 184 -1.83 34.29 -14.67
C ALA A 184 -0.44 34.94 -14.58
N PRO A 185 0.35 34.64 -13.53
CA PRO A 185 1.80 34.70 -13.60
C PRO A 185 2.44 33.32 -13.39
N VAL A 186 3.40 33.01 -14.27
CA VAL A 186 4.24 31.81 -14.27
C VAL A 186 5.51 32.07 -13.46
N LEU A 187 5.89 31.07 -12.65
CA LEU A 187 6.99 31.08 -11.68
C LEU A 187 8.31 30.61 -12.34
N HIS A 188 9.41 31.32 -12.05
CA HIS A 188 10.79 30.98 -12.46
C HIS A 188 11.34 29.73 -11.73
N ILE A 189 12.10 28.90 -12.46
CA ILE A 189 12.90 27.79 -11.93
C ILE A 189 14.40 28.15 -12.07
N ARG A 190 15.15 28.06 -10.97
CA ARG A 190 16.62 28.06 -10.94
C ARG A 190 17.16 26.64 -11.14
N ARG A 191 18.20 26.47 -11.95
CA ARG A 191 19.09 25.29 -11.94
C ARG A 191 20.53 25.74 -12.12
N GLY A 192 21.39 25.27 -11.24
CA GLY A 192 22.82 25.17 -11.44
C GLY A 192 23.30 24.02 -10.55
N GLU A 193 23.89 22.99 -11.15
CA GLU A 193 24.99 22.23 -10.55
C GLU A 193 25.56 21.20 -11.53
N VAL A 194 26.84 20.94 -11.32
CA VAL A 194 27.85 20.39 -12.21
C VAL A 194 27.81 18.86 -12.19
N VAL A 195 27.78 18.23 -13.37
CA VAL A 195 27.83 16.76 -13.48
C VAL A 195 29.28 16.30 -13.66
N THR A 196 29.79 15.58 -12.68
CA THR A 196 31.02 14.78 -12.74
C THR A 196 30.75 13.42 -13.42
N TYR A 197 31.66 12.99 -14.29
CA TYR A 197 31.58 11.72 -15.02
C TYR A 197 31.73 10.49 -14.09
N MET A 198 30.83 9.52 -14.22
CA MET A 198 30.87 8.23 -13.50
C MET A 198 31.85 7.23 -14.12
N ARG A 199 32.36 6.29 -13.33
CA ARG A 199 33.29 5.25 -13.80
C ARG A 199 32.51 4.08 -14.44
N PRO A 200 33.08 3.37 -15.44
CA PRO A 200 32.38 2.31 -16.20
C PRO A 200 31.83 1.12 -15.39
N GLY A 201 32.31 0.87 -14.17
CA GLY A 201 31.77 -0.15 -13.26
C GLY A 201 30.45 0.26 -12.60
N ASP A 202 30.20 1.56 -12.44
CA ASP A 202 29.03 2.08 -11.74
C ASP A 202 27.75 1.89 -12.55
N LEU A 203 27.83 1.80 -13.88
CA LEU A 203 26.64 1.69 -14.75
C LEU A 203 25.94 0.33 -14.62
N LEU A 204 26.68 -0.76 -14.42
CA LEU A 204 26.09 -2.10 -14.26
C LEU A 204 25.49 -2.30 -12.88
N THR A 205 26.17 -1.79 -11.86
CA THR A 205 25.63 -1.70 -10.50
C THR A 205 24.40 -0.81 -10.50
N LYS A 206 24.42 0.34 -11.20
CA LYS A 206 23.25 1.21 -11.36
C LYS A 206 22.15 0.60 -12.21
N LEU A 207 22.44 -0.25 -13.19
CA LEU A 207 21.43 -0.99 -13.96
C LEU A 207 20.82 -2.11 -13.12
N ALA A 208 21.61 -2.83 -12.32
CA ALA A 208 21.11 -3.80 -11.34
C ALA A 208 20.29 -3.12 -10.24
N GLU A 209 20.75 -1.96 -9.76
CA GLU A 209 19.99 -1.06 -8.88
C GLU A 209 18.77 -0.51 -9.59
N GLN A 210 18.78 -0.20 -10.90
CA GLN A 210 17.61 0.20 -11.68
C GLN A 210 16.69 -0.97 -12.02
N VAL A 211 17.13 -2.22 -12.00
CA VAL A 211 16.25 -3.40 -12.04
C VAL A 211 15.54 -3.51 -10.68
N ALA A 212 16.30 -3.36 -9.60
CA ALA A 212 15.78 -3.37 -8.23
C ALA A 212 14.83 -2.18 -7.97
N ASN A 213 15.20 -0.99 -8.42
CA ASN A 213 14.49 0.29 -8.26
C ASN A 213 13.47 0.52 -9.38
N GLY A 214 13.58 -0.14 -10.54
CA GLY A 214 12.65 -0.04 -11.67
C GLY A 214 11.38 -0.85 -11.47
N CYS A 215 11.40 -1.80 -10.52
CA CYS A 215 10.18 -2.33 -9.92
C CYS A 215 9.49 -1.31 -9.00
N ASP A 216 10.22 -0.33 -8.43
CA ASP A 216 9.69 0.76 -7.60
C ASP A 216 9.40 2.06 -8.38
N SER A 217 9.97 2.26 -9.58
CA SER A 217 9.73 3.46 -10.40
C SER A 217 8.33 3.52 -11.03
N VAL A 218 7.55 2.44 -10.88
CA VAL A 218 6.10 2.44 -11.13
C VAL A 218 5.32 2.97 -9.93
N TYR A 219 5.94 3.22 -8.77
CA TYR A 219 5.24 3.66 -7.56
C TYR A 219 5.81 4.84 -6.76
N ILE A 220 7.05 5.29 -6.96
CA ILE A 220 7.55 6.50 -6.27
C ILE A 220 8.38 7.40 -7.20
N ASP A 221 7.69 8.18 -8.04
CA ASP A 221 7.84 9.65 -8.14
C ASP A 221 6.71 10.19 -9.03
N ASN A 222 5.66 10.74 -8.42
CA ASN A 222 4.50 11.29 -9.12
C ASN A 222 4.47 12.82 -9.06
N SER A 223 5.64 13.47 -9.07
CA SER A 223 5.67 14.94 -8.93
C SER A 223 6.62 15.73 -9.85
N ALA A 224 7.49 15.12 -10.66
CA ALA A 224 8.39 15.93 -11.52
C ALA A 224 8.57 15.49 -12.99
N SER A 225 7.94 14.42 -13.48
CA SER A 225 8.12 13.96 -14.88
C SER A 225 6.82 13.57 -15.59
N THR A 226 5.77 14.39 -15.49
CA THR A 226 4.46 14.10 -16.08
C THR A 226 4.27 14.54 -17.54
N ARG A 227 5.29 14.99 -18.28
CA ARG A 227 5.09 15.47 -19.67
C ARG A 227 5.69 14.62 -20.79
N SER A 228 6.66 13.73 -20.56
CA SER A 228 7.29 12.99 -21.69
C SER A 228 6.79 11.55 -21.91
N CYS A 229 6.12 10.92 -20.93
CA CYS A 229 5.85 9.48 -20.99
C CYS A 229 4.39 9.10 -21.32
N ARG A 230 3.49 10.06 -21.59
CA ARG A 230 2.10 9.75 -21.98
C ARG A 230 1.89 9.53 -23.49
N ASN A 231 2.82 9.96 -24.34
CA ASN A 231 2.63 9.89 -25.81
C ASN A 231 3.00 8.55 -26.45
N ALA A 232 3.57 7.59 -25.72
CA ALA A 232 4.00 6.28 -26.27
C ALA A 232 3.04 5.11 -25.93
N ALA A 233 1.80 5.39 -25.52
CA ALA A 233 0.87 4.37 -25.02
C ALA A 233 -0.34 4.06 -25.92
N ASN A 234 -0.44 4.62 -27.13
CA ASN A 234 -1.61 4.36 -28.00
C ASN A 234 -1.25 4.22 -29.49
N THR A 235 -0.32 3.34 -29.82
CA THR A 235 -0.38 2.67 -31.14
C THR A 235 -1.19 1.40 -30.97
N GLY A 236 -2.42 1.44 -31.46
CA GLY A 236 -3.32 0.30 -31.52
C GLY A 236 -2.79 -0.75 -32.49
N GLY A 237 -2.58 -1.94 -31.97
CA GLY A 237 -2.30 -3.17 -32.68
C GLY A 237 -2.34 -4.29 -31.65
N GLU A 238 -2.78 -5.49 -32.05
CA GLU A 238 -2.99 -6.69 -31.22
C GLU A 238 -1.72 -7.23 -30.49
N GLY A 239 -0.71 -6.41 -30.24
CA GLY A 239 0.53 -6.76 -29.52
C GLY A 239 0.52 -6.53 -27.99
N ALA A 240 -0.60 -6.11 -27.39
CA ALA A 240 -0.66 -5.73 -25.97
C ALA A 240 -0.60 -6.92 -24.97
N LEU A 241 -0.31 -8.14 -25.45
CA LEU A 241 -0.04 -9.32 -24.61
C LEU A 241 1.42 -9.44 -24.15
N ASN A 242 2.35 -8.64 -24.68
CA ASN A 242 3.79 -8.79 -24.42
C ASN A 242 4.43 -7.84 -23.38
N ARG A 243 3.68 -6.92 -22.76
CA ARG A 243 4.20 -6.07 -21.67
C ARG A 243 4.15 -6.78 -20.31
N LYS A 244 4.81 -7.94 -20.15
CA LYS A 244 4.88 -8.66 -18.85
C LYS A 244 6.19 -9.42 -18.63
N VAL A 245 7.32 -8.76 -18.87
CA VAL A 245 8.61 -9.28 -18.42
C VAL A 245 9.33 -8.11 -17.74
N PRO A 246 9.35 -8.02 -16.40
CA PRO A 246 10.06 -6.96 -15.67
C PRO A 246 11.48 -6.70 -16.20
N CYS A 247 12.21 -7.75 -16.55
CA CYS A 247 13.57 -7.64 -17.11
C CYS A 247 13.62 -7.16 -18.56
N LYS A 248 12.53 -7.23 -19.34
CA LYS A 248 12.54 -6.83 -20.76
C LYS A 248 12.95 -5.37 -20.92
N HIS A 249 12.38 -4.47 -20.11
CA HIS A 249 12.69 -3.05 -20.21
C HIS A 249 14.17 -2.77 -19.88
N VAL A 250 14.74 -3.52 -18.94
CA VAL A 250 16.16 -3.41 -18.59
C VAL A 250 17.04 -3.90 -19.74
N VAL A 251 16.65 -4.99 -20.40
CA VAL A 251 17.34 -5.49 -21.60
C VAL A 251 17.28 -4.47 -22.73
N GLU A 252 16.14 -3.83 -22.98
CA GLU A 252 15.98 -2.73 -23.95
C GLU A 252 16.91 -1.55 -23.64
N ILE A 253 17.00 -1.13 -22.37
CA ILE A 253 17.92 -0.06 -21.93
C ILE A 253 19.38 -0.47 -22.17
N ALA A 254 19.75 -1.71 -21.83
CA ALA A 254 21.10 -2.21 -22.07
C ALA A 254 21.44 -2.27 -23.56
N GLN A 255 20.48 -2.69 -24.40
CA GLN A 255 20.61 -2.67 -25.86
C GLN A 255 20.85 -1.27 -26.38
N ALA A 256 20.02 -0.31 -25.96
CA ALA A 256 20.16 1.10 -26.36
C ALA A 256 21.54 1.66 -25.98
N ALA A 257 21.99 1.41 -24.74
CA ALA A 257 23.31 1.85 -24.28
C ALA A 257 24.45 1.23 -25.12
N VAL A 258 24.39 -0.08 -25.37
CA VAL A 258 25.40 -0.77 -26.18
C VAL A 258 25.38 -0.32 -27.64
N THR A 259 24.22 -0.01 -28.21
CA THR A 259 24.12 0.55 -29.57
C THR A 259 24.71 1.95 -29.66
N GLU A 260 24.49 2.80 -28.66
CA GLU A 260 25.02 4.16 -28.61
C GLU A 260 26.56 4.17 -28.49
N ASN A 261 27.14 3.25 -27.71
CA ASN A 261 28.60 3.15 -27.57
C ASN A 261 29.12 1.70 -27.45
N PRO A 262 29.27 0.97 -28.56
CA PRO A 262 29.59 -0.47 -28.56
C PRO A 262 30.87 -0.85 -27.80
N HIS A 263 31.86 0.05 -27.77
CA HIS A 263 33.19 -0.23 -27.24
C HIS A 263 33.41 0.26 -25.80
N ALA A 264 32.57 1.18 -25.28
CA ALA A 264 32.76 1.74 -23.94
C ALA A 264 32.20 0.87 -22.81
N HIS A 265 31.49 -0.20 -23.12
CA HIS A 265 30.80 -1.01 -22.11
C HIS A 265 31.55 -2.29 -21.73
N THR A 266 31.25 -2.82 -20.54
CA THR A 266 31.84 -4.06 -20.04
C THR A 266 31.33 -5.29 -20.81
N ALA A 267 32.04 -6.42 -20.71
CA ALA A 267 31.57 -7.68 -21.28
C ALA A 267 30.19 -8.10 -20.73
N ALA A 268 29.94 -7.85 -19.44
CA ALA A 268 28.68 -8.15 -18.80
C ALA A 268 27.51 -7.38 -19.40
N LEU A 269 27.67 -6.07 -19.66
CA LEU A 269 26.58 -5.26 -20.22
C LEU A 269 26.30 -5.63 -21.68
N ARG A 270 27.34 -5.93 -22.47
CA ARG A 270 27.18 -6.42 -23.84
C ARG A 270 26.45 -7.76 -23.90
N GLU A 271 26.79 -8.69 -23.01
CA GLU A 271 26.09 -9.98 -22.93
C GLU A 271 24.65 -9.83 -22.41
N PHE A 272 24.42 -8.90 -21.48
CA PHE A 272 23.09 -8.55 -21.01
C PHE A 272 22.23 -7.94 -22.13
N ALA A 273 22.78 -7.02 -22.91
CA ALA A 273 22.12 -6.43 -24.08
C ALA A 273 21.79 -7.48 -25.16
N ALA A 274 22.61 -8.53 -25.29
CA ALA A 274 22.37 -9.62 -26.22
C ALA A 274 21.27 -10.60 -25.77
N VAL A 275 20.70 -10.44 -24.57
CA VAL A 275 19.55 -11.24 -24.11
C VAL A 275 18.34 -10.97 -25.01
N ASN A 276 17.64 -12.03 -25.42
CA ASN A 276 16.40 -11.89 -26.16
C ASN A 276 15.29 -11.35 -25.22
N GLU A 277 14.59 -10.30 -25.64
CA GLU A 277 13.48 -9.70 -24.89
C GLU A 277 12.38 -10.70 -24.52
N SER A 278 12.14 -11.72 -25.33
CA SER A 278 11.15 -12.77 -25.04
C SER A 278 11.61 -13.74 -23.94
N ASP A 279 12.91 -13.79 -23.66
CA ASP A 279 13.55 -14.61 -22.61
C ASP A 279 14.19 -13.73 -21.52
N ALA A 280 13.74 -12.47 -21.38
CA ALA A 280 14.50 -11.48 -20.62
C ALA A 280 14.73 -11.87 -19.15
N GLU A 281 13.80 -12.54 -18.47
CA GLU A 281 14.01 -13.01 -17.07
C GLU A 281 15.14 -14.05 -16.97
N MET A 282 15.04 -15.13 -17.75
CA MET A 282 15.99 -16.24 -17.65
C MET A 282 17.34 -15.86 -18.24
N GLY A 283 17.34 -15.04 -19.29
CA GLY A 283 18.54 -14.46 -19.88
C GLY A 283 19.24 -13.50 -18.93
N ALA A 284 18.52 -12.54 -18.35
CA ALA A 284 19.09 -11.64 -17.34
C ALA A 284 19.67 -12.42 -16.16
N LEU A 285 18.93 -13.38 -15.62
CA LEU A 285 19.38 -14.21 -14.50
C LEU A 285 20.63 -15.03 -14.84
N ARG A 286 20.71 -15.58 -16.06
CA ARG A 286 21.90 -16.30 -16.55
C ARG A 286 23.12 -15.39 -16.60
N VAL A 287 22.96 -14.17 -17.11
CA VAL A 287 24.04 -13.16 -17.13
C VAL A 287 24.43 -12.76 -15.72
N PHE A 288 23.47 -12.45 -14.84
CA PHE A 288 23.75 -12.09 -13.45
C PHE A 288 24.50 -13.19 -12.70
N ARG A 289 24.13 -14.47 -12.89
CA ARG A 289 24.87 -15.60 -12.30
C ARG A 289 26.30 -15.69 -12.82
N LYS A 290 26.50 -15.55 -14.13
CA LYS A 290 27.82 -15.62 -14.76
C LYS A 290 28.78 -14.56 -14.21
N TYR A 291 28.27 -13.37 -13.92
CA TYR A 291 29.08 -12.25 -13.42
C TYR A 291 28.99 -12.05 -11.90
N GLY A 292 28.40 -12.99 -11.15
CA GLY A 292 28.31 -12.90 -9.68
C GLY A 292 27.40 -11.77 -9.16
N LEU A 293 26.47 -11.29 -9.99
CA LEU A 293 25.50 -10.24 -9.65
C LEU A 293 24.18 -10.78 -9.09
N SER A 294 24.05 -12.10 -8.97
CA SER A 294 22.92 -12.75 -8.30
C SER A 294 23.31 -13.22 -6.91
N ALA A 295 22.46 -13.00 -5.90
CA ALA A 295 22.64 -13.63 -4.60
C ALA A 295 22.52 -15.17 -4.75
N PRO A 296 23.56 -15.96 -4.43
CA PRO A 296 23.57 -17.41 -4.60
C PRO A 296 22.81 -18.12 -3.46
N VAL A 297 21.62 -17.63 -3.10
CA VAL A 297 20.79 -18.24 -2.05
C VAL A 297 20.06 -19.46 -2.63
N PRO A 298 20.24 -20.66 -2.06
CA PRO A 298 19.61 -21.87 -2.59
C PRO A 298 18.08 -21.82 -2.51
N VAL A 299 17.41 -22.06 -3.64
CA VAL A 299 15.95 -22.29 -3.68
C VAL A 299 15.67 -23.72 -3.24
N ARG A 300 15.05 -23.89 -2.08
CA ARG A 300 14.57 -25.17 -1.57
C ARG A 300 13.20 -25.52 -2.14
N ARG A 301 12.82 -26.77 -1.96
CA ARG A 301 11.58 -27.35 -2.47
C ARG A 301 10.84 -28.03 -1.33
N VAL A 302 9.54 -27.81 -1.26
CA VAL A 302 8.65 -28.46 -0.29
C VAL A 302 7.40 -28.96 -1.02
N ASN A 303 6.89 -30.11 -0.61
CA ASN A 303 5.67 -30.68 -1.15
C ASN A 303 4.46 -30.07 -0.46
N ILE A 304 3.70 -29.25 -1.17
CA ILE A 304 2.45 -28.64 -0.67
C ILE A 304 1.19 -29.20 -1.36
N GLY A 305 1.35 -30.21 -2.22
CA GLY A 305 0.26 -30.77 -3.02
C GLY A 305 0.76 -31.62 -4.20
N PRO A 306 -0.15 -32.18 -5.00
CA PRO A 306 0.21 -33.05 -6.12
C PRO A 306 0.80 -32.28 -7.33
N GLY A 307 1.43 -33.02 -8.24
CA GLY A 307 1.95 -32.48 -9.50
C GLY A 307 3.05 -31.43 -9.29
N PRO A 308 2.99 -30.26 -9.95
CA PRO A 308 4.00 -29.20 -9.78
C PRO A 308 4.18 -28.72 -8.33
N LEU A 309 3.17 -28.91 -7.49
CA LEU A 309 3.19 -28.49 -6.08
C LEU A 309 4.01 -29.40 -5.17
N GLN A 310 4.46 -30.56 -5.67
CA GLN A 310 5.41 -31.41 -4.95
C GLN A 310 6.78 -30.73 -4.81
N GLN A 311 7.05 -29.73 -5.65
CA GLN A 311 8.32 -29.01 -5.74
C GLN A 311 8.09 -27.50 -5.57
N PHE A 312 7.26 -27.10 -4.59
CA PHE A 312 6.99 -25.69 -4.35
C PHE A 312 8.25 -24.97 -3.82
N PRO A 313 8.66 -23.85 -4.45
CA PRO A 313 9.89 -23.16 -4.09
C PRO A 313 9.76 -22.33 -2.81
N TYR A 314 10.80 -22.32 -2.00
CA TYR A 314 10.99 -21.37 -0.90
C TYR A 314 12.50 -21.14 -0.67
N LEU A 315 12.84 -20.12 0.11
CA LEU A 315 14.20 -19.77 0.48
C LEU A 315 14.39 -19.98 1.98
N ASP A 316 15.44 -20.71 2.35
CA ASP A 316 15.86 -20.79 3.76
C ASP A 316 16.42 -19.42 4.17
N PHE A 317 16.00 -18.89 5.31
CA PHE A 317 16.59 -17.66 5.82
C PHE A 317 18.03 -17.88 6.29
N SER A 318 18.38 -19.09 6.75
CA SER A 318 19.78 -19.45 7.00
C SER A 318 20.67 -19.36 5.75
N GLY A 319 20.07 -19.53 4.55
CA GLY A 319 20.74 -19.25 3.28
C GLY A 319 21.05 -17.77 3.09
N TRP A 320 20.09 -16.89 3.42
CA TRP A 320 20.31 -15.44 3.44
C TRP A 320 21.38 -15.04 4.46
N VAL A 321 21.28 -15.53 5.70
CA VAL A 321 22.26 -15.22 6.76
C VAL A 321 23.67 -15.65 6.35
N ARG A 322 23.83 -16.85 5.77
CA ARG A 322 25.14 -17.30 5.25
C ARG A 322 25.65 -16.37 4.16
N TYR A 323 24.81 -16.02 3.19
CA TYR A 323 25.19 -15.09 2.13
C TYR A 323 25.65 -13.74 2.66
N LEU A 324 24.91 -13.15 3.59
CA LEU A 324 25.27 -11.86 4.20
C LEU A 324 26.57 -11.96 4.99
N LEU A 325 26.74 -13.03 5.76
CA LEU A 325 27.95 -13.29 6.53
C LEU A 325 29.18 -13.42 5.60
N ASP A 326 29.10 -14.26 4.58
CA ASP A 326 30.20 -14.51 3.63
C ASP A 326 30.59 -13.27 2.82
N ASN A 327 29.66 -12.33 2.64
CA ASN A 327 29.88 -11.09 1.88
C ASN A 327 30.13 -9.88 2.77
N LYS A 328 30.25 -10.04 4.10
CA LYS A 328 30.43 -8.94 5.07
C LYS A 328 29.32 -7.88 4.97
N ARG A 329 28.06 -8.34 4.90
CA ARG A 329 26.84 -7.53 4.77
C ARG A 329 25.86 -7.74 5.93
N LEU A 330 26.34 -8.17 7.09
CA LEU A 330 25.48 -8.40 8.26
C LEU A 330 24.82 -7.12 8.79
N GLY A 331 25.34 -5.95 8.45
CA GLY A 331 24.75 -4.65 8.77
C GLY A 331 23.35 -4.47 8.18
N GLN A 332 22.97 -5.27 7.20
CA GLN A 332 21.59 -5.35 6.71
C GLN A 332 20.59 -5.95 7.72
N LEU A 333 21.09 -6.71 8.71
CA LEU A 333 20.31 -7.33 9.79
C LEU A 333 20.53 -6.68 11.15
N CYS A 334 21.62 -5.92 11.35
CA CYS A 334 21.94 -5.33 12.65
C CYS A 334 22.42 -3.87 12.62
N GLY A 335 22.59 -3.26 11.45
CA GLY A 335 23.00 -1.85 11.30
C GLY A 335 24.51 -1.59 11.20
N THR A 336 25.37 -2.60 11.37
CA THR A 336 26.82 -2.49 11.17
C THR A 336 27.41 -3.75 10.55
N ASP A 337 28.36 -3.58 9.61
CA ASP A 337 29.13 -4.67 9.00
C ASP A 337 30.42 -4.98 9.78
N ASP A 338 30.79 -4.13 10.76
CA ASP A 338 31.95 -4.36 11.62
C ASP A 338 31.59 -5.32 12.76
N ILE A 339 32.31 -6.44 12.83
CA ILE A 339 32.04 -7.50 13.82
C ILE A 339 32.32 -7.02 15.26
N GLY A 340 33.31 -6.15 15.46
CA GLY A 340 33.64 -5.60 16.77
C GLY A 340 32.49 -4.72 17.30
N GLN A 341 32.01 -3.81 16.46
CA GLN A 341 30.85 -2.96 16.75
C GLN A 341 29.57 -3.79 16.92
N MET A 342 29.36 -4.79 16.06
CA MET A 342 28.22 -5.71 16.18
C MET A 342 28.20 -6.39 17.55
N ASN A 343 29.34 -6.88 18.03
CA ASN A 343 29.42 -7.53 19.35
C ASN A 343 29.02 -6.60 20.49
N ILE A 344 29.44 -5.33 20.44
CA ILE A 344 29.10 -4.31 21.42
C ILE A 344 27.61 -3.99 21.36
N LEU A 345 27.09 -3.77 20.15
CA LEU A 345 25.69 -3.46 19.89
C LEU A 345 24.75 -4.58 20.35
N LEU A 346 25.00 -5.82 19.92
CA LEU A 346 24.16 -6.95 20.25
C LEU A 346 24.19 -7.27 21.74
N LYS A 347 25.35 -7.15 22.39
CA LYS A 347 25.45 -7.34 23.84
C LYS A 347 24.58 -6.35 24.61
N GLU A 348 24.62 -5.07 24.22
CA GLU A 348 23.78 -4.03 24.84
C GLU A 348 22.29 -4.26 24.53
N PHE A 349 21.95 -4.58 23.28
CA PHE A 349 20.57 -4.91 22.89
C PHE A 349 20.00 -6.04 23.75
N TRP A 350 20.73 -7.16 23.88
CA TRP A 350 20.26 -8.30 24.65
C TRP A 350 20.21 -8.02 26.16
N ALA A 351 21.12 -7.19 26.69
CA ALA A 351 21.06 -6.77 28.09
C ALA A 351 19.77 -5.98 28.38
N ARG A 352 19.41 -5.04 27.49
CA ARG A 352 18.15 -4.29 27.58
C ARG A 352 16.94 -5.18 27.38
N TYR A 353 16.98 -6.07 26.38
CA TYR A 353 15.88 -6.97 26.09
C TYR A 353 15.61 -7.92 27.26
N ARG A 354 16.65 -8.43 27.92
CA ARG A 354 16.53 -9.25 29.14
C ARG A 354 15.93 -8.51 30.33
N ALA A 355 16.19 -7.20 30.44
CA ALA A 355 15.55 -6.38 31.47
C ALA A 355 14.06 -6.14 31.20
N VAL A 356 13.65 -6.10 29.93
CA VAL A 356 12.25 -5.92 29.52
C VAL A 356 11.48 -7.23 29.53
N GLU A 357 12.10 -8.32 29.07
CA GLU A 357 11.50 -9.65 28.92
C GLU A 357 12.32 -10.70 29.70
N PRO A 358 12.27 -10.68 31.05
CA PRO A 358 13.07 -11.58 31.88
C PRO A 358 12.69 -13.06 31.74
N ASP A 359 11.47 -13.34 31.29
CA ASP A 359 10.91 -14.70 31.13
C ASP A 359 11.07 -15.27 29.71
N TYR A 360 11.93 -14.66 28.88
CA TYR A 360 12.17 -15.13 27.52
C TYR A 360 13.05 -16.38 27.51
N GLU A 361 12.60 -17.45 26.84
CA GLU A 361 13.25 -18.77 26.86
C GLU A 361 14.69 -18.78 26.28
N LEU A 362 15.06 -17.76 25.49
CA LEU A 362 16.41 -17.60 24.93
C LEU A 362 17.48 -17.53 26.02
N TRP A 363 17.13 -17.03 27.20
CA TRP A 363 18.03 -16.89 28.35
C TRP A 363 18.60 -18.20 28.83
N GLU A 364 17.80 -19.26 28.85
CA GLU A 364 18.28 -20.59 29.24
C GLU A 364 19.33 -21.12 28.27
N LEU A 365 19.17 -20.83 26.97
CA LEU A 365 20.14 -21.21 25.94
C LEU A 365 21.44 -20.42 26.09
N ALA A 366 21.34 -19.11 26.35
CA ALA A 366 22.49 -18.24 26.55
C ALA A 366 23.28 -18.61 27.82
N ASP A 367 22.60 -18.77 28.94
CA ASP A 367 23.23 -19.08 30.24
C ASP A 367 23.84 -20.49 30.25
N ALA A 368 23.25 -21.44 29.51
CA ALA A 368 23.82 -22.77 29.30
C ALA A 368 25.00 -22.79 28.30
N GLY A 369 25.39 -21.64 27.75
CA GLY A 369 26.48 -21.52 26.78
C GLY A 369 26.18 -22.19 25.43
N LYS A 370 24.91 -22.40 25.09
CA LYS A 370 24.48 -22.99 23.81
C LYS A 370 24.53 -21.99 22.65
N LEU A 371 24.47 -20.69 22.96
CA LEU A 371 24.63 -19.59 22.01
C LEU A 371 25.38 -18.43 22.65
N ASP A 372 25.93 -17.54 21.81
CA ASP A 372 26.61 -16.32 22.25
C ASP A 372 25.81 -15.08 21.85
N LEU A 373 25.31 -14.33 22.83
CA LEU A 373 24.52 -13.12 22.61
C LEU A 373 25.29 -12.03 21.85
N ARG A 374 26.63 -12.04 21.87
CA ARG A 374 27.45 -11.12 21.06
C ARG A 374 27.33 -11.38 19.56
N PHE A 375 26.95 -12.60 19.18
CA PHE A 375 26.79 -13.04 17.79
C PHE A 375 25.36 -13.49 17.47
N THR A 376 24.39 -13.16 18.32
CA THR A 376 22.99 -13.55 18.13
C THR A 376 22.21 -12.37 17.58
N LEU A 377 21.79 -12.46 16.32
CA LEU A 377 21.05 -11.43 15.61
C LEU A 377 19.56 -11.48 16.01
N PRO A 378 18.98 -10.39 16.53
CA PRO A 378 17.53 -10.31 16.73
C PRO A 378 16.84 -10.10 15.39
N ILE A 379 15.90 -10.98 15.05
CA ILE A 379 15.17 -10.92 13.78
C ILE A 379 13.66 -10.95 13.99
N TYR A 380 12.95 -10.38 13.02
CA TYR A 380 11.51 -10.49 12.89
C TYR A 380 11.17 -11.20 11.59
N SER A 381 10.14 -12.03 11.61
CA SER A 381 9.44 -12.39 10.37
C SER A 381 8.33 -11.39 10.10
N HIS A 382 7.99 -11.20 8.83
CA HIS A 382 6.90 -10.35 8.40
C HIS A 382 6.03 -11.11 7.41
N SER A 383 4.72 -11.15 7.69
CA SER A 383 3.68 -11.74 6.85
C SER A 383 2.69 -10.67 6.39
N ASP A 384 2.44 -10.62 5.08
CA ASP A 384 1.55 -9.62 4.49
C ASP A 384 0.67 -10.22 3.37
N GLU A 385 -0.44 -9.55 3.06
CA GLU A 385 -1.33 -9.83 1.93
C GLU A 385 -1.20 -8.77 0.83
N GLY A 386 -0.29 -9.05 -0.12
CA GLY A 386 -0.12 -8.21 -1.30
C GLY A 386 -1.13 -8.50 -2.41
N ARG A 387 -1.06 -7.70 -3.48
CA ARG A 387 -1.80 -7.93 -4.73
C ARG A 387 -0.85 -7.98 -5.92
N THR A 388 -1.03 -8.99 -6.77
CA THR A 388 -0.31 -9.08 -8.05
C THR A 388 -0.67 -7.92 -8.97
N LEU A 389 0.09 -7.74 -10.05
CA LEU A 389 -0.27 -6.81 -11.14
C LEU A 389 -1.68 -7.06 -11.72
N LYS A 390 -2.18 -8.29 -11.64
CA LYS A 390 -3.56 -8.65 -12.03
C LYS A 390 -4.57 -8.49 -10.88
N LYS A 391 -4.23 -7.73 -9.84
CA LYS A 391 -5.03 -7.48 -8.62
C LYS A 391 -5.42 -8.74 -7.83
N LYS A 392 -4.84 -9.91 -8.12
CA LYS A 392 -5.05 -11.15 -7.35
C LYS A 392 -4.26 -11.09 -6.05
N ALA A 393 -4.87 -11.46 -4.94
CA ALA A 393 -4.22 -11.50 -3.64
C ALA A 393 -3.14 -12.60 -3.57
N PHE A 394 -2.04 -12.30 -2.89
CA PHE A 394 -1.02 -13.28 -2.52
C PHE A 394 -0.53 -13.01 -1.10
N TRP A 395 -0.08 -14.05 -0.43
CA TRP A 395 0.65 -14.01 0.82
C TRP A 395 2.15 -13.94 0.54
N ILE A 396 2.86 -13.14 1.32
CA ILE A 396 4.31 -13.05 1.33
C ILE A 396 4.82 -13.29 2.75
N LEU A 397 5.90 -14.07 2.85
CA LEU A 397 6.69 -14.24 4.06
C LEU A 397 8.11 -13.74 3.81
N SER A 398 8.58 -12.88 4.70
CA SER A 398 9.92 -12.33 4.68
C SER A 398 10.49 -12.26 6.10
N CYS A 399 11.79 -12.03 6.21
CA CYS A 399 12.48 -11.79 7.48
C CYS A 399 13.31 -10.50 7.39
N HIS A 400 13.47 -9.83 8.53
CA HIS A 400 14.30 -8.64 8.61
C HIS A 400 14.94 -8.50 10.00
N GLY A 401 16.03 -7.75 10.07
CA GLY A 401 16.68 -7.41 11.33
C GLY A 401 15.77 -6.57 12.24
N ALA A 402 15.82 -6.83 13.55
CA ALA A 402 15.20 -5.93 14.53
C ALA A 402 15.95 -4.60 14.64
N LEU A 403 17.27 -4.67 14.44
CA LEU A 403 18.20 -3.55 14.41
C LEU A 403 18.58 -3.23 12.96
N GLY A 404 18.97 -1.99 12.71
CA GLY A 404 19.42 -1.52 11.42
C GLY A 404 20.08 -0.15 11.49
N THR A 405 20.07 0.61 10.40
CA THR A 405 20.73 1.93 10.33
C THR A 405 19.88 3.08 10.88
N GLY A 406 18.60 2.83 11.17
CA GLY A 406 17.64 3.80 11.72
C GLY A 406 16.49 4.08 10.78
N THR A 407 15.77 5.17 11.04
CA THR A 407 14.81 5.78 10.09
C THR A 407 15.48 6.96 9.38
N ALA A 408 14.94 7.40 8.23
CA ALA A 408 15.47 8.57 7.53
C ALA A 408 15.56 9.82 8.44
N LYS A 409 14.56 10.01 9.31
CA LYS A 409 14.55 11.10 10.30
C LYS A 409 15.62 10.91 11.38
N HIS A 410 15.80 9.68 11.86
CA HIS A 410 16.84 9.35 12.84
C HIS A 410 18.23 9.63 12.27
N VAL A 411 18.51 9.13 11.07
CA VAL A 411 19.81 9.31 10.39
C VAL A 411 20.08 10.80 10.11
N ALA A 412 19.05 11.59 9.78
CA ALA A 412 19.21 13.04 9.60
C ALA A 412 19.56 13.78 10.91
N ASN A 413 19.01 13.33 12.05
CA ASN A 413 19.20 14.00 13.34
C ASN A 413 20.44 13.50 14.10
N VAL A 414 20.77 12.22 13.95
CA VAL A 414 21.85 11.53 14.66
C VAL A 414 22.65 10.71 13.64
N PRO A 415 23.42 11.38 12.77
CA PRO A 415 24.09 10.73 11.64
C PRO A 415 25.08 9.66 12.13
N GLU A 416 25.81 9.95 13.20
CA GLU A 416 26.81 9.05 13.77
C GLU A 416 26.30 8.35 15.03
N PRO A 417 26.63 7.07 15.25
CA PRO A 417 26.37 6.41 16.52
C PRO A 417 27.09 7.15 17.67
N PRO A 418 26.50 7.23 18.87
CA PRO A 418 27.18 7.82 20.01
C PRO A 418 28.43 7.01 20.37
N GLU A 419 29.42 7.67 20.97
CA GLU A 419 30.67 7.02 21.41
C GLU A 419 30.42 5.81 22.34
N ARG A 420 29.37 5.91 23.16
CA ARG A 420 28.94 4.87 24.07
C ARG A 420 27.65 4.24 23.55
N VAL A 421 27.67 2.92 23.36
CA VAL A 421 26.49 2.16 22.94
C VAL A 421 25.31 2.28 23.91
N GLN A 422 25.59 2.56 25.20
CA GLN A 422 24.54 2.78 26.20
C GLN A 422 23.70 4.03 25.90
N ASP A 423 24.30 5.00 25.20
CA ASP A 423 23.62 6.24 24.81
C ASP A 423 22.90 6.08 23.46
N ASP A 424 23.08 4.95 22.75
CA ASP A 424 22.33 4.65 21.51
C ASP A 424 20.92 4.17 21.86
N GLU A 425 19.91 4.78 21.23
CA GLU A 425 18.50 4.42 21.39
C GLU A 425 18.12 3.10 20.69
N MET A 426 19.09 2.42 20.06
CA MET A 426 18.93 1.20 19.26
C MET A 426 18.18 1.47 17.96
N ARG A 427 18.95 1.64 16.88
CA ARG A 427 18.45 2.01 15.55
C ARG A 427 17.61 0.89 14.91
N LEU A 428 16.44 1.25 14.38
CA LEU A 428 15.51 0.35 13.70
C LEU A 428 15.92 0.05 12.24
N ASN A 429 15.48 -1.07 11.69
CA ASN A 429 15.78 -1.46 10.30
C ASN A 429 14.77 -0.90 9.28
N PHE A 430 14.68 0.43 9.16
CA PHE A 430 13.71 1.11 8.29
C PHE A 430 14.33 2.03 7.24
N SER A 431 15.66 2.07 7.15
CA SER A 431 16.38 2.83 6.12
C SER A 431 17.09 1.90 5.16
N GLY A 432 17.26 2.38 3.92
CA GLY A 432 17.82 1.60 2.83
C GLY A 432 16.74 0.95 1.97
N ASN A 433 17.20 0.21 0.96
CA ASN A 433 16.31 -0.45 0.02
C ASN A 433 15.70 -1.72 0.66
N THR A 434 14.39 -1.90 0.53
CA THR A 434 13.64 -3.09 0.99
C THR A 434 14.23 -4.41 0.49
N TRP A 435 14.77 -4.45 -0.73
CA TRP A 435 15.46 -5.63 -1.28
C TRP A 435 16.72 -6.02 -0.50
N GLY A 436 17.30 -5.07 0.24
CA GLY A 436 18.48 -5.27 1.08
C GLY A 436 18.17 -5.38 2.57
N THR A 437 16.94 -5.11 3.02
CA THR A 437 16.58 -5.14 4.45
C THR A 437 15.45 -6.12 4.77
N GLN A 438 14.67 -6.54 3.76
CA GLN A 438 13.65 -7.58 3.87
C GLN A 438 13.97 -8.77 2.97
N PHE A 439 14.30 -9.88 3.61
CA PHE A 439 14.76 -11.10 2.96
C PHE A 439 13.58 -12.03 2.70
N LEU A 440 13.27 -12.25 1.43
CA LEU A 440 12.14 -13.08 1.01
C LEU A 440 12.36 -14.54 1.43
N VAL A 441 11.32 -15.15 2.00
CA VAL A 441 11.27 -16.59 2.31
C VAL A 441 10.34 -17.31 1.33
N SER A 442 9.11 -16.82 1.15
CA SER A 442 8.14 -17.45 0.25
C SER A 442 7.05 -16.47 -0.20
N VAL A 443 6.42 -16.79 -1.34
CA VAL A 443 5.24 -16.10 -1.86
C VAL A 443 4.24 -17.14 -2.31
N MET A 444 2.97 -16.99 -1.91
CA MET A 444 1.91 -17.92 -2.27
C MET A 444 0.64 -17.18 -2.67
N THR A 445 0.08 -17.48 -3.84
CA THR A 445 -1.19 -16.86 -4.23
C THR A 445 -2.35 -17.36 -3.36
N ARG A 446 -3.33 -16.48 -3.10
CA ARG A 446 -4.52 -16.85 -2.32
C ARG A 446 -5.34 -17.97 -2.98
N ASN A 447 -5.39 -17.99 -4.32
CA ASN A 447 -6.04 -19.07 -5.05
C ASN A 447 -5.41 -20.43 -4.75
N LEU A 448 -4.08 -20.50 -4.66
CA LEU A 448 -3.38 -21.73 -4.34
C LEU A 448 -3.70 -22.20 -2.92
N GLN A 449 -3.74 -21.28 -1.96
CA GLN A 449 -4.14 -21.58 -0.58
C GLN A 449 -5.56 -22.13 -0.49
N ASN A 450 -6.50 -21.56 -1.26
CA ASN A 450 -7.88 -22.02 -1.30
C ASN A 450 -8.00 -23.42 -1.93
N GLN A 451 -7.21 -23.71 -2.97
CA GLN A 451 -7.21 -25.02 -3.65
C GLN A 451 -6.52 -26.11 -2.83
N HIS A 452 -5.52 -25.74 -2.03
CA HIS A 452 -4.76 -26.64 -1.18
C HIS A 452 -4.72 -26.11 0.25
N PRO A 453 -5.79 -26.30 1.04
CA PRO A 453 -5.80 -25.93 2.45
C PRO A 453 -4.60 -26.56 3.18
N GLY A 454 -3.96 -25.81 4.07
CA GLY A 454 -2.74 -26.26 4.78
C GLY A 454 -1.43 -26.08 4.01
N SER A 455 -1.46 -25.77 2.69
CA SER A 455 -0.23 -25.50 1.91
C SER A 455 0.67 -24.44 2.53
N MET A 456 0.07 -23.35 3.03
CA MET A 456 0.79 -22.30 3.75
C MET A 456 1.48 -22.86 4.99
N GLN A 457 0.78 -23.68 5.79
CA GLN A 457 1.33 -24.25 7.02
C GLN A 457 2.50 -25.22 6.75
N THR A 458 2.47 -25.93 5.62
CA THR A 458 3.61 -26.76 5.19
C THR A 458 4.87 -25.93 4.89
N VAL A 459 4.70 -24.75 4.28
CA VAL A 459 5.81 -23.81 4.07
C VAL A 459 6.29 -23.23 5.40
N ILE A 460 5.36 -22.82 6.29
CA ILE A 460 5.69 -22.33 7.63
C ILE A 460 6.48 -23.36 8.42
N LYS A 461 6.06 -24.62 8.42
CA LYS A 461 6.79 -25.72 9.07
C LYS A 461 8.25 -25.82 8.60
N SER A 462 8.49 -25.63 7.31
CA SER A 462 9.85 -25.64 6.75
C SER A 462 10.65 -24.42 7.22
N PHE A 463 10.00 -23.25 7.24
CA PHE A 463 10.57 -22.01 7.78
C PHE A 463 10.90 -22.11 9.28
N THR A 464 9.99 -22.62 10.12
CA THR A 464 10.22 -22.80 11.56
C THR A 464 11.36 -23.76 11.83
N LYS A 465 11.46 -24.85 11.06
CA LYS A 465 12.60 -25.78 11.17
C LYS A 465 13.94 -25.06 10.93
N ASP A 466 13.98 -24.14 9.97
CA ASP A 466 15.15 -23.30 9.70
C ASP A 466 15.40 -22.30 10.84
N MET A 467 14.37 -21.63 11.35
CA MET A 467 14.47 -20.71 12.50
C MET A 467 15.00 -21.40 13.76
N ARG A 468 14.49 -22.59 14.07
CA ARG A 468 14.98 -23.40 15.19
C ARG A 468 16.45 -23.73 15.02
N LYS A 469 16.87 -24.12 13.82
CA LYS A 469 18.28 -24.36 13.51
C LYS A 469 19.13 -23.11 13.73
N LEU A 470 18.65 -21.94 13.32
CA LEU A 470 19.38 -20.69 13.50
C LEU A 470 19.62 -20.33 14.96
N VAL A 471 18.68 -20.62 15.85
CA VAL A 471 18.84 -20.33 17.28
C VAL A 471 19.61 -21.43 18.02
N THR A 472 19.51 -22.70 17.61
CA THR A 472 20.20 -23.80 18.30
C THR A 472 21.60 -24.13 17.77
N GLU A 473 21.82 -24.00 16.46
CA GLU A 473 23.08 -24.38 15.80
C GLU A 473 23.85 -23.16 15.26
N GLY A 474 23.12 -22.14 14.84
CA GLY A 474 23.68 -20.96 14.16
C GLY A 474 24.11 -21.24 12.71
N VAL A 475 24.71 -20.23 12.09
CA VAL A 475 25.28 -20.26 10.74
C VAL A 475 26.75 -19.90 10.85
N THR A 476 27.61 -20.75 10.32
CA THR A 476 29.04 -20.48 10.21
C THR A 476 29.35 -19.99 8.80
N SER A 477 30.26 -19.02 8.70
CA SER A 477 30.81 -18.52 7.43
C SER A 477 31.48 -19.66 6.65
N THR A 478 31.58 -19.51 5.34
CA THR A 478 32.18 -20.52 4.46
C THR A 478 33.67 -20.77 4.79
N ASP A 479 34.38 -19.75 5.29
CA ASP A 479 35.77 -19.88 5.75
C ASP A 479 35.92 -20.42 7.18
N GLY A 480 34.80 -20.65 7.90
CA GLY A 480 34.79 -21.13 9.27
C GLY A 480 35.15 -20.08 10.33
N SER A 481 35.42 -18.83 9.95
CA SER A 481 35.95 -17.80 10.85
C SER A 481 34.94 -17.29 11.87
N ILE A 482 33.65 -17.19 11.49
CA ILE A 482 32.61 -16.56 12.31
C ILE A 482 31.38 -17.46 12.32
N ARG A 483 30.79 -17.63 13.50
CA ARG A 483 29.46 -18.23 13.68
C ARG A 483 28.52 -17.19 14.27
N VAL A 484 27.34 -17.07 13.66
CA VAL A 484 26.24 -16.23 14.15
C VAL A 484 25.00 -17.06 14.41
N TRP A 485 24.20 -16.65 15.40
CA TRP A 485 22.88 -17.20 15.67
C TRP A 485 21.81 -16.18 15.28
N CYS A 486 20.57 -16.64 15.13
CA CYS A 486 19.44 -15.72 15.00
C CYS A 486 18.36 -16.09 16.00
N ALA A 487 17.87 -15.08 16.72
CA ALA A 487 16.74 -15.22 17.63
C ALA A 487 15.51 -14.59 16.97
N HIS A 488 14.51 -15.42 16.67
CA HIS A 488 13.25 -14.99 16.09
C HIS A 488 12.37 -14.41 17.19
N LEU A 489 12.33 -13.08 17.29
CA LEU A 489 11.67 -12.40 18.39
C LEU A 489 10.14 -12.44 18.28
N CYS A 490 9.62 -12.16 17.07
CA CYS A 490 8.20 -12.20 16.79
C CYS A 490 7.94 -12.27 15.28
N THR A 491 6.70 -12.61 14.93
CA THR A 491 6.15 -12.45 13.59
C THR A 491 5.24 -11.23 13.53
N LYS A 492 5.52 -10.33 12.60
CA LYS A 492 4.75 -9.13 12.34
C LYS A 492 3.81 -9.35 11.17
N GLY A 493 2.66 -8.68 11.20
CA GLY A 493 1.77 -8.68 10.05
C GLY A 493 0.47 -7.94 10.32
N ASP A 494 -0.33 -7.81 9.27
CA ASP A 494 -1.72 -7.42 9.42
C ASP A 494 -2.52 -8.53 10.11
N LEU A 495 -3.64 -8.16 10.74
CA LEU A 495 -4.46 -9.13 11.49
C LEU A 495 -4.91 -10.32 10.62
N PRO A 496 -5.38 -10.15 9.36
CA PRO A 496 -5.69 -11.27 8.47
C PRO A 496 -4.56 -12.27 8.27
N ALA A 497 -3.32 -11.81 8.04
CA ALA A 497 -2.17 -12.69 7.89
C ALA A 497 -1.84 -13.40 9.21
N LEU A 498 -1.84 -12.67 10.34
CA LEU A 498 -1.56 -13.25 11.66
C LEU A 498 -2.60 -14.31 12.06
N ILE A 499 -3.89 -14.09 11.80
CA ILE A 499 -4.96 -15.06 12.06
C ILE A 499 -4.69 -16.38 11.34
N ARG A 500 -4.32 -16.32 10.06
CA ARG A 500 -4.04 -17.51 9.26
C ARG A 500 -2.75 -18.20 9.71
N LEU A 501 -1.75 -17.42 10.09
CA LEU A 501 -0.45 -17.92 10.53
C LEU A 501 -0.55 -18.64 11.88
N GLY A 502 -1.18 -18.00 12.86
CA GLY A 502 -1.37 -18.50 14.22
C GLY A 502 -2.63 -19.34 14.44
N ASN A 503 -3.39 -19.62 13.38
CA ASN A 503 -4.66 -20.37 13.43
C ASN A 503 -5.60 -19.88 14.55
N PHE A 504 -5.78 -18.56 14.66
CA PHE A 504 -6.49 -17.99 15.80
C PHE A 504 -7.98 -18.33 15.81
N GLU A 505 -8.42 -18.98 16.88
CA GLU A 505 -9.82 -19.12 17.21
C GLU A 505 -10.41 -17.78 17.63
N ARG A 506 -9.74 -16.99 18.47
CA ARG A 506 -10.21 -15.66 18.87
C ARG A 506 -9.62 -14.58 17.96
N ASN A 507 -10.45 -13.85 17.23
CA ASN A 507 -9.99 -12.84 16.28
C ASN A 507 -11.08 -11.83 15.89
N TYR A 508 -10.65 -10.69 15.32
CA TYR A 508 -11.53 -9.54 15.08
C TYR A 508 -12.70 -9.85 14.11
N ALA A 509 -12.56 -10.85 13.24
CA ALA A 509 -13.64 -11.24 12.32
C ALA A 509 -14.83 -11.88 13.05
N ARG A 510 -14.67 -12.23 14.33
CA ARG A 510 -15.73 -12.73 15.22
C ARG A 510 -16.50 -11.65 15.96
N CYS A 511 -16.18 -10.37 15.74
CA CYS A 511 -16.94 -9.27 16.31
C CYS A 511 -18.43 -9.41 15.98
N PRO A 512 -19.33 -9.42 17.00
CA PRO A 512 -20.76 -9.44 16.77
C PRO A 512 -21.18 -8.29 15.84
N LYS A 513 -21.94 -8.60 14.79
CA LYS A 513 -22.42 -7.60 13.80
C LYS A 513 -23.82 -7.07 14.13
N GLN A 514 -24.46 -7.66 15.12
CA GLN A 514 -25.81 -7.35 15.56
C GLN A 514 -25.80 -7.26 17.08
N SER A 515 -26.75 -6.51 17.64
CA SER A 515 -26.94 -6.39 19.09
C SER A 515 -27.26 -7.72 19.78
N PHE A 516 -27.62 -8.75 19.02
CA PHE A 516 -27.87 -10.09 19.53
C PHE A 516 -27.36 -11.15 18.53
N SER A 517 -26.58 -12.12 19.01
CA SER A 517 -26.13 -13.28 18.24
C SER A 517 -26.81 -14.56 18.75
N LYS A 518 -26.98 -15.58 17.90
CA LYS A 518 -27.46 -16.89 18.39
C LYS A 518 -26.39 -17.67 19.17
N LYS A 519 -25.12 -17.30 18.98
CA LYS A 519 -23.97 -17.93 19.63
C LYS A 519 -23.16 -16.84 20.33
N SER A 520 -22.83 -17.06 21.59
CA SER A 520 -21.94 -16.20 22.35
C SER A 520 -20.60 -16.04 21.63
N CYS A 521 -20.12 -14.82 21.54
CA CYS A 521 -18.79 -14.54 21.00
C CYS A 521 -17.73 -15.15 21.91
N ILE A 522 -16.80 -15.92 21.32
CA ILE A 522 -15.68 -16.51 22.06
C ILE A 522 -14.50 -15.54 22.21
N GLY A 523 -14.65 -14.27 21.84
CA GLY A 523 -13.60 -13.25 21.87
C GLY A 523 -13.13 -12.80 20.50
N ILE A 524 -12.64 -11.57 20.45
CA ILE A 524 -12.24 -10.87 19.22
C ILE A 524 -10.75 -10.52 19.17
N CYS A 525 -10.03 -10.70 20.27
CA CYS A 525 -8.61 -10.39 20.39
C CYS A 525 -7.80 -11.68 20.56
N HIS A 526 -6.64 -11.77 19.93
CA HIS A 526 -5.73 -12.90 20.11
C HIS A 526 -4.87 -12.74 21.37
N LEU A 527 -4.75 -11.53 21.92
CA LEU A 527 -3.91 -11.21 23.09
C LEU A 527 -4.68 -11.23 24.43
N CYS A 528 -6.00 -11.12 24.40
CA CYS A 528 -6.84 -11.05 25.60
C CYS A 528 -8.23 -11.64 25.36
N LEU A 529 -9.06 -11.69 26.40
CA LEU A 529 -10.44 -12.18 26.34
C LEU A 529 -11.46 -11.10 25.94
N GLY A 530 -11.00 -9.97 25.36
CA GLY A 530 -11.88 -8.91 24.88
C GLY A 530 -12.92 -9.44 23.88
N GLY A 531 -14.18 -9.09 24.12
CA GLY A 531 -15.33 -9.50 23.31
C GLY A 531 -15.91 -10.87 23.64
N VAL A 532 -15.41 -11.56 24.68
CA VAL A 532 -16.02 -12.81 25.14
C VAL A 532 -17.38 -12.52 25.79
N GLU A 533 -18.38 -13.29 25.38
CA GLU A 533 -19.74 -13.28 25.91
C GLU A 533 -20.04 -14.58 26.66
N GLY A 534 -20.77 -14.46 27.76
CA GLY A 534 -21.28 -15.58 28.54
C GLY A 534 -22.59 -16.13 27.97
N PRO A 535 -23.28 -17.01 28.73
CA PRO A 535 -24.61 -17.50 28.37
C PRO A 535 -25.58 -16.33 28.11
N ASN A 536 -26.47 -16.49 27.13
CA ASN A 536 -27.41 -15.46 26.69
C ASN A 536 -26.76 -14.16 26.16
N ASN A 537 -25.53 -14.26 25.64
CA ASN A 537 -24.73 -13.14 25.12
C ASN A 537 -24.47 -12.02 26.13
N VAL A 538 -24.37 -12.35 27.43
CA VAL A 538 -23.98 -11.37 28.45
C VAL A 538 -22.51 -11.01 28.25
N PRO A 539 -22.14 -9.75 28.00
CA PRO A 539 -20.75 -9.38 27.76
C PRO A 539 -19.94 -9.56 29.05
N LEU A 540 -19.00 -10.52 29.06
CA LEU A 540 -18.12 -10.76 30.21
C LEU A 540 -16.93 -9.81 30.21
N TYR A 541 -16.39 -9.57 29.01
CA TYR A 541 -15.25 -8.68 28.79
C TYR A 541 -15.58 -7.73 27.64
N PRO A 542 -16.38 -6.68 27.87
CA PRO A 542 -16.82 -5.75 26.81
C PRO A 542 -15.63 -5.11 26.12
N TRP A 543 -15.43 -5.39 24.82
CA TRP A 543 -14.27 -4.89 24.09
C TRP A 543 -14.38 -3.39 23.77
N GLU A 544 -15.60 -2.84 23.80
CA GLU A 544 -15.87 -1.40 23.67
C GLU A 544 -15.56 -0.61 24.94
N ASP A 545 -15.20 -1.26 26.05
CA ASP A 545 -14.73 -0.55 27.23
C ASP A 545 -13.31 -0.05 27.00
N PHE A 546 -13.18 1.24 26.72
CA PHE A 546 -11.90 1.94 26.54
C PHE A 546 -11.36 2.54 27.85
N GLY A 547 -12.03 2.30 28.98
CA GLY A 547 -11.61 2.77 30.29
C GLY A 547 -10.26 2.21 30.72
N ARG A 548 -9.58 2.92 31.62
CA ARG A 548 -8.30 2.44 32.20
C ARG A 548 -8.45 1.12 32.98
N GLN A 549 -9.65 0.86 33.47
CA GLN A 549 -10.02 -0.31 34.26
C GLN A 549 -10.84 -1.33 33.45
N ALA A 550 -10.76 -1.28 32.11
CA ALA A 550 -11.51 -2.18 31.27
C ALA A 550 -11.19 -3.64 31.59
N ALA A 551 -12.24 -4.45 31.81
CA ALA A 551 -12.10 -5.80 32.37
C ALA A 551 -11.20 -6.71 31.51
N TRP A 552 -11.24 -6.55 30.18
CA TRP A 552 -10.40 -7.33 29.26
C TRP A 552 -8.90 -7.08 29.43
N ARG A 553 -8.46 -5.95 29.99
CA ARG A 553 -7.03 -5.64 30.18
C ARG A 553 -6.36 -6.65 31.10
N GLN A 554 -7.05 -7.04 32.18
CA GLN A 554 -6.52 -7.98 33.16
C GLN A 554 -6.42 -9.40 32.60
N THR A 555 -7.11 -9.68 31.49
CA THR A 555 -7.14 -10.99 30.82
C THR A 555 -6.03 -11.18 29.77
N MET A 556 -5.16 -10.17 29.59
CA MET A 556 -4.06 -10.30 28.65
C MET A 556 -3.17 -11.49 28.99
N PHE A 557 -2.84 -12.29 27.97
CA PHE A 557 -1.95 -13.45 28.08
C PHE A 557 -2.42 -14.57 29.03
N GLN A 558 -3.70 -14.58 29.43
CA GLN A 558 -4.23 -15.62 30.31
C GLN A 558 -4.61 -16.91 29.58
N GLU A 559 -4.98 -16.80 28.30
CA GLU A 559 -5.46 -17.90 27.49
C GLU A 559 -4.93 -17.74 26.06
N VAL A 560 -4.30 -18.77 25.52
CA VAL A 560 -3.84 -18.74 24.13
C VAL A 560 -5.03 -18.76 23.14
N PRO A 561 -4.92 -18.12 21.97
CA PRO A 561 -6.03 -18.01 21.01
C PRO A 561 -6.12 -19.17 20.03
N TRP A 562 -5.53 -20.33 20.32
CA TRP A 562 -5.50 -21.52 19.45
C TRP A 562 -5.70 -22.80 20.26
N GLN A 563 -6.19 -23.86 19.63
CA GLN A 563 -6.28 -25.20 20.24
C GLN A 563 -4.96 -25.95 20.14
N ASP A 564 -4.38 -25.95 18.94
CA ASP A 564 -3.09 -26.57 18.64
C ASP A 564 -2.02 -25.50 18.52
N GLU A 565 -0.83 -25.76 19.06
CA GLU A 565 0.31 -24.86 18.95
C GLU A 565 0.63 -24.56 17.46
N PRO A 566 0.67 -23.28 17.04
CA PRO A 566 0.95 -22.91 15.66
C PRO A 566 2.33 -23.38 15.19
N GLU A 567 2.42 -23.86 13.96
CA GLU A 567 3.67 -24.36 13.37
C GLU A 567 4.82 -23.33 13.41
N ILE A 568 4.53 -22.03 13.49
CA ILE A 568 5.57 -20.99 13.62
C ILE A 568 6.24 -20.92 14.99
N LEU A 569 5.61 -21.47 16.04
CA LEU A 569 6.15 -21.43 17.40
C LEU A 569 6.97 -22.67 17.77
N ILE A 570 6.77 -23.79 17.07
CA ILE A 570 7.31 -25.10 17.46
C ILE A 570 8.84 -25.09 17.56
N GLY A 571 9.34 -25.12 18.80
CA GLY A 571 10.77 -25.14 19.12
C GLY A 571 11.48 -23.80 18.91
N ILE A 572 10.73 -22.70 18.82
CA ILE A 572 11.26 -21.34 18.82
C ILE A 572 11.17 -20.79 20.24
N PRO A 573 12.23 -20.17 20.79
CA PRO A 573 12.15 -19.50 22.08
C PRO A 573 11.08 -18.41 22.09
N THR A 574 10.16 -18.51 23.03
CA THR A 574 9.05 -17.57 23.26
C THR A 574 9.11 -17.02 24.69
N ILE A 575 8.12 -16.20 25.06
CA ILE A 575 7.88 -15.80 26.43
C ILE A 575 6.92 -16.85 27.03
N ALA A 576 7.38 -17.63 28.01
CA ALA A 576 6.71 -18.85 28.47
C ALA A 576 5.23 -18.67 28.91
N ARG A 577 4.82 -17.44 29.26
CA ARG A 577 3.45 -17.09 29.70
C ARG A 577 2.75 -16.08 28.79
N ALA A 578 3.30 -15.81 27.61
CA ALA A 578 2.76 -14.82 26.67
C ALA A 578 3.15 -15.20 25.23
N GLN A 579 2.99 -16.47 24.87
CA GLN A 579 3.38 -16.98 23.55
C GLN A 579 2.65 -16.26 22.41
N GLU A 580 1.41 -15.84 22.64
CA GLU A 580 0.61 -15.07 21.68
C GLU A 580 1.17 -13.66 21.42
N ALA A 581 2.02 -13.13 22.31
CA ALA A 581 2.77 -11.88 22.06
C ALA A 581 3.77 -12.03 20.90
N PHE A 582 4.13 -13.26 20.53
CA PHE A 582 4.92 -13.54 19.34
C PHE A 582 4.23 -13.07 18.06
N PHE A 583 2.90 -12.94 18.04
CA PHE A 583 2.16 -12.41 16.90
C PHE A 583 1.95 -10.91 17.06
N ALA A 584 2.97 -10.15 16.67
CA ALA A 584 3.02 -8.71 16.80
C ALA A 584 2.16 -8.02 15.73
N VAL A 585 1.18 -7.27 16.20
CA VAL A 585 0.27 -6.51 15.34
C VAL A 585 1.04 -5.39 14.64
N ASP A 586 0.83 -5.25 13.33
CA ASP A 586 1.19 -4.02 12.64
C ASP A 586 0.28 -2.87 13.12
N VAL A 587 0.84 -2.04 14.00
CA VAL A 587 0.16 -0.88 14.57
C VAL A 587 -0.26 0.14 13.52
N TRP A 588 0.52 0.31 12.45
CA TRP A 588 0.24 1.28 11.40
C TRP A 588 -0.88 0.81 10.50
N HIS A 589 -0.90 -0.46 10.10
CA HIS A 589 -2.03 -1.01 9.36
C HIS A 589 -3.31 -0.98 10.20
N THR A 590 -3.23 -1.40 11.46
CA THR A 590 -4.38 -1.40 12.40
C THR A 590 -4.92 0.00 12.65
N PHE A 591 -4.04 0.99 12.79
CA PHE A 591 -4.45 2.38 12.94
C PHE A 591 -4.99 2.96 11.63
N HIS A 592 -4.18 3.00 10.57
CA HIS A 592 -4.52 3.68 9.32
C HIS A 592 -5.77 3.09 8.65
N TYR A 593 -5.90 1.77 8.60
CA TYR A 593 -7.02 1.11 7.92
C TYR A 593 -8.12 0.62 8.86
N GLY A 594 -7.92 0.73 10.18
CA GLY A 594 -8.92 0.39 11.19
C GLY A 594 -9.37 1.61 11.97
N VAL A 595 -8.69 1.90 13.08
CA VAL A 595 -9.14 2.87 14.10
C VAL A 595 -9.29 4.27 13.52
N ALA A 596 -8.31 4.75 12.74
CA ALA A 596 -8.30 6.11 12.21
C ALA A 596 -9.49 6.37 11.29
N LYS A 597 -9.89 5.41 10.45
CA LYS A 597 -11.03 5.57 9.54
C LYS A 597 -12.35 5.76 10.28
N ASN A 598 -12.57 4.99 11.34
CA ASN A 598 -13.76 5.11 12.16
C ASN A 598 -13.78 6.45 12.89
N PHE A 599 -12.66 6.81 13.53
CA PHE A 599 -12.55 8.06 14.26
C PHE A 599 -12.68 9.29 13.36
N LEU A 600 -11.91 9.35 12.26
CA LEU A 600 -11.93 10.46 11.31
C LEU A 600 -13.28 10.62 10.63
N GLY A 601 -13.90 9.51 10.20
CA GLY A 601 -15.21 9.57 9.58
C GLY A 601 -16.25 10.17 10.52
N SER A 602 -16.32 9.63 11.74
CA SER A 602 -17.28 10.12 12.76
C SER A 602 -16.98 11.57 13.16
N ALA A 603 -15.72 11.92 13.42
CA ALA A 603 -15.33 13.26 13.86
C ALA A 603 -15.59 14.33 12.80
N LEU A 604 -15.22 14.07 11.54
CA LEU A 604 -15.40 15.04 10.45
C LEU A 604 -16.87 15.25 10.11
N ILE A 605 -17.68 14.17 10.06
CA ILE A 605 -19.13 14.30 9.88
C ILE A 605 -19.75 15.12 11.02
N MET A 606 -19.36 14.86 12.27
CA MET A 606 -19.88 15.62 13.41
C MET A 606 -19.53 17.12 13.32
N LEU A 607 -18.30 17.43 12.90
CA LEU A 607 -17.85 18.82 12.73
C LEU A 607 -18.59 19.54 11.60
N ILE A 608 -18.69 18.96 10.40
CA ILE A 608 -19.35 19.63 9.27
C ILE A 608 -20.87 19.73 9.45
N THR A 609 -21.49 18.82 10.22
CA THR A 609 -22.90 18.97 10.60
C THR A 609 -23.12 20.21 11.44
N HIS A 610 -22.21 20.49 12.38
CA HIS A 610 -22.39 21.55 13.36
C HIS A 610 -21.87 22.92 12.90
N PHE A 611 -20.68 22.96 12.28
CA PHE A 611 -19.98 24.20 11.98
C PHE A 611 -20.12 24.68 10.54
N PHE A 612 -20.52 23.82 9.60
CA PHE A 612 -20.66 24.24 8.20
C PHE A 612 -22.13 24.59 7.96
N HIS A 613 -22.41 25.79 7.45
CA HIS A 613 -23.78 26.28 7.24
C HIS A 613 -24.31 26.04 5.82
N ASP A 614 -23.62 25.20 5.04
CA ASP A 614 -24.04 24.83 3.70
C ASP A 614 -25.38 24.07 3.71
N ASN A 615 -26.25 24.38 2.73
CA ASN A 615 -27.64 23.92 2.67
C ASN A 615 -27.83 22.46 2.23
N SER A 616 -26.76 21.79 1.77
CA SER A 616 -26.80 20.38 1.36
C SER A 616 -25.56 19.63 1.83
N TRP A 617 -25.68 18.31 1.94
CA TRP A 617 -24.56 17.45 2.28
C TRP A 617 -23.46 17.50 1.24
N GLU A 618 -23.83 17.56 -0.04
CA GLU A 618 -22.93 17.64 -1.17
C GLU A 618 -22.11 18.93 -1.10
N ALA A 619 -22.74 20.07 -0.78
CA ALA A 619 -22.05 21.33 -0.57
C ALA A 619 -21.11 21.30 0.66
N LYS A 620 -21.54 20.71 1.78
CA LYS A 620 -20.69 20.50 2.97
C LYS A 620 -19.45 19.67 2.64
N PHE A 621 -19.60 18.59 1.86
CA PHE A 621 -18.47 17.76 1.44
C PHE A 621 -17.53 18.47 0.47
N THR A 622 -18.04 19.24 -0.49
CA THR A 622 -17.23 20.07 -1.37
C THR A 622 -16.43 21.11 -0.57
N HIS A 623 -17.06 21.75 0.41
CA HIS A 623 -16.40 22.67 1.32
C HIS A 623 -15.29 21.96 2.12
N LEU A 624 -15.57 20.80 2.71
CA LEU A 624 -14.59 20.02 3.46
C LEU A 624 -13.39 19.59 2.59
N ALA A 625 -13.65 19.16 1.36
CA ALA A 625 -12.61 18.78 0.40
C ALA A 625 -11.70 19.98 0.06
N SER A 626 -12.28 21.17 -0.15
CA SER A 626 -11.55 22.40 -0.40
C SER A 626 -10.63 22.77 0.78
N GLU A 627 -11.16 22.75 2.00
CA GLU A 627 -10.40 22.99 3.23
C GLU A 627 -9.23 22.00 3.39
N TYR A 628 -9.48 20.70 3.13
CA TYR A 628 -8.45 19.66 3.21
C TYR A 628 -7.34 19.87 2.17
N VAL A 629 -7.69 20.16 0.92
CA VAL A 629 -6.71 20.41 -0.15
C VAL A 629 -5.87 21.66 0.17
N ALA A 630 -6.50 22.73 0.67
CA ALA A 630 -5.81 23.94 1.10
C ALA A 630 -4.83 23.65 2.25
N PHE A 631 -5.26 22.88 3.25
CA PHE A 631 -4.41 22.42 4.35
C PHE A 631 -3.22 21.59 3.86
N CYS A 632 -3.45 20.61 2.99
CA CYS A 632 -2.36 19.81 2.43
C CYS A 632 -1.34 20.67 1.69
N LYS A 633 -1.80 21.64 0.89
CA LYS A 633 -0.94 22.57 0.16
C LYS A 633 -0.08 23.42 1.12
N SER A 634 -0.68 23.97 2.19
CA SER A 634 0.05 24.81 3.15
C SER A 634 1.11 24.03 3.93
N ARG A 635 0.86 22.74 4.18
CA ARG A 635 1.79 21.83 4.88
C ARG A 635 2.74 21.06 3.94
N LYS A 636 2.70 21.32 2.63
CA LYS A 636 3.48 20.58 1.60
C LYS A 636 3.22 19.07 1.65
N LEU A 637 1.98 18.67 1.97
CA LEU A 637 1.51 17.28 1.94
C LEU A 637 0.81 16.99 0.61
N THR A 638 0.88 15.73 0.15
CA THR A 638 0.15 15.29 -1.04
C THR A 638 -1.34 15.07 -0.71
N PRO A 639 -2.28 15.79 -1.37
CA PRO A 639 -3.71 15.57 -1.19
C PRO A 639 -4.16 14.33 -1.97
N TYR A 640 -4.02 13.15 -1.36
CA TYR A 640 -4.43 11.88 -1.98
C TYR A 640 -5.94 11.75 -2.23
N ILE A 641 -6.74 12.61 -1.60
CA ILE A 641 -8.17 12.76 -1.81
C ILE A 641 -8.40 14.23 -2.15
N THR A 642 -8.90 14.49 -3.35
CA THR A 642 -9.22 15.84 -3.84
C THR A 642 -10.72 16.13 -3.81
N GLU A 643 -11.53 15.08 -3.71
CA GLU A 643 -13.00 15.14 -3.68
C GLU A 643 -13.49 14.30 -2.51
N MET A 644 -14.48 14.80 -1.79
CA MET A 644 -15.13 14.09 -0.69
C MET A 644 -16.62 13.98 -0.96
N SER A 645 -17.22 12.90 -0.47
CA SER A 645 -18.63 12.57 -0.70
C SER A 645 -19.16 11.69 0.42
N ARG A 646 -20.44 11.36 0.37
CA ARG A 646 -21.05 10.33 1.24
C ARG A 646 -20.27 9.02 1.21
N ASP A 647 -19.87 8.57 0.02
CA ASP A 647 -19.08 7.34 -0.16
C ASP A 647 -17.73 7.42 0.56
N THR A 648 -17.10 8.59 0.56
CA THR A 648 -15.81 8.82 1.24
C THR A 648 -15.91 8.56 2.74
N PHE A 649 -17.10 8.72 3.32
CA PHE A 649 -17.38 8.56 4.75
C PHE A 649 -18.39 7.46 5.07
N SER A 650 -18.75 6.63 4.09
CA SER A 650 -19.80 5.60 4.22
C SER A 650 -21.07 6.15 4.91
N PHE A 651 -21.46 7.37 4.54
CA PHE A 651 -22.48 8.14 5.25
C PHE A 651 -23.75 8.28 4.40
N ASP A 652 -24.63 7.28 4.52
CA ASP A 652 -25.88 7.26 3.75
C ASP A 652 -26.95 8.17 4.36
N SER A 653 -26.99 8.28 5.69
CA SER A 653 -27.96 9.07 6.45
C SER A 653 -27.46 9.39 7.86
N ASP A 654 -28.15 10.30 8.56
CA ASP A 654 -27.84 10.68 9.95
C ASP A 654 -27.92 9.52 10.96
N LYS A 655 -28.51 8.38 10.56
CA LYS A 655 -28.55 7.15 11.38
C LYS A 655 -27.39 6.19 11.10
N ALA A 656 -26.62 6.44 10.04
CA ALA A 656 -25.46 5.62 9.70
C ALA A 656 -24.27 5.99 10.60
N PHE A 657 -23.48 4.98 10.98
CA PHE A 657 -22.21 5.20 11.66
C PHE A 657 -21.15 5.58 10.61
N PRO A 658 -20.59 6.80 10.62
CA PRO A 658 -19.67 7.23 9.57
C PRO A 658 -18.32 6.54 9.67
N ILE A 659 -17.81 6.06 8.53
CA ILE A 659 -16.53 5.36 8.42
C ILE A 659 -15.79 5.83 7.16
N GLY A 660 -14.54 6.25 7.35
CA GLY A 660 -13.65 6.61 6.25
C GLY A 660 -13.42 5.48 5.24
N HIS A 661 -13.69 5.74 3.97
CA HIS A 661 -13.51 4.78 2.87
C HIS A 661 -12.43 5.25 1.88
N TRP A 662 -11.17 4.97 2.23
CA TRP A 662 -10.01 5.21 1.36
C TRP A 662 -9.02 4.06 1.36
N SER A 663 -8.20 3.95 0.32
CA SER A 663 -7.32 2.79 0.09
C SER A 663 -5.86 3.01 0.48
N LYS A 664 -5.45 4.24 0.84
CA LYS A 664 -4.05 4.57 1.18
C LYS A 664 -3.93 5.03 2.63
N GLY A 665 -3.05 4.40 3.40
CA GLY A 665 -2.87 4.71 4.82
C GLY A 665 -2.42 6.16 5.09
N ALA A 666 -1.64 6.75 4.17
CA ALA A 666 -1.21 8.15 4.26
C ALA A 666 -2.39 9.16 4.27
N VAL A 667 -3.56 8.78 3.72
CA VAL A 667 -4.78 9.60 3.85
C VAL A 667 -5.17 9.73 5.31
N SER A 668 -5.17 8.64 6.07
CA SER A 668 -5.51 8.67 7.50
C SER A 668 -4.55 9.58 8.27
N SER A 669 -3.24 9.50 7.98
CA SER A 669 -2.24 10.37 8.62
C SER A 669 -2.50 11.85 8.30
N ASN A 670 -2.71 12.19 7.02
CA ASN A 670 -2.97 13.57 6.60
C ASN A 670 -4.30 14.10 7.17
N MET A 671 -5.35 13.28 7.18
CA MET A 671 -6.65 13.64 7.73
C MET A 671 -6.61 13.82 9.26
N MET A 672 -5.79 13.07 10.00
CA MET A 672 -5.58 13.32 11.44
C MET A 672 -4.96 14.68 11.68
N LEU A 673 -3.94 15.06 10.90
CA LEU A 673 -3.32 16.38 10.98
C LEU A 673 -4.31 17.49 10.60
N PHE A 674 -5.12 17.26 9.57
CA PHE A 674 -6.18 18.19 9.16
C PHE A 674 -7.28 18.33 10.20
N LEU A 675 -7.71 17.23 10.82
CA LEU A 675 -8.70 17.24 11.89
C LEU A 675 -8.19 18.08 13.08
N ALA A 676 -6.93 17.91 13.48
CA ALA A 676 -6.34 18.73 14.53
C ALA A 676 -6.33 20.23 14.17
N ASP A 677 -6.01 20.59 12.92
CA ASP A 677 -6.08 21.97 12.42
C ASP A 677 -7.51 22.54 12.46
N LEU A 678 -8.49 21.77 11.99
CA LEU A 678 -9.91 22.14 12.04
C LEU A 678 -10.39 22.36 13.47
N LEU A 679 -10.07 21.44 14.39
CA LEU A 679 -10.47 21.54 15.79
C LEU A 679 -9.89 22.78 16.46
N GLN A 680 -8.62 23.09 16.17
CA GLN A 680 -7.97 24.30 16.68
C GLN A 680 -8.68 25.58 16.19
N ARG A 681 -9.20 25.59 14.96
CA ARG A 681 -9.90 26.74 14.38
C ARG A 681 -11.36 26.84 14.77
N LEU A 682 -12.08 25.72 14.86
CA LEU A 682 -13.53 25.68 14.99
C LEU A 682 -14.01 25.40 16.41
N VAL A 683 -13.23 24.71 17.23
CA VAL A 683 -13.66 24.25 18.56
C VAL A 683 -12.98 25.03 19.68
N VAL A 684 -11.65 25.09 19.66
CA VAL A 684 -10.87 25.69 20.75
C VAL A 684 -11.19 27.18 20.87
N GLY A 685 -11.81 27.57 21.99
CA GLY A 685 -12.24 28.95 22.26
C GLY A 685 -13.58 29.36 21.63
N ASN A 686 -14.20 28.49 20.82
CA ASN A 686 -15.41 28.79 20.06
C ASN A 686 -16.65 28.00 20.50
N THR A 687 -16.48 26.88 21.22
CA THR A 687 -17.60 26.12 21.82
C THR A 687 -17.22 25.54 23.19
N ASN A 688 -18.23 25.33 24.03
CA ASN A 688 -18.12 24.65 25.33
C ASN A 688 -18.74 23.24 25.33
N ASP A 689 -19.18 22.74 24.16
CA ASP A 689 -19.75 21.39 24.08
C ASP A 689 -18.65 20.34 24.29
N GLU A 690 -18.80 19.58 25.38
CA GLU A 690 -17.86 18.54 25.81
C GLU A 690 -17.58 17.50 24.73
N LYS A 691 -18.55 17.23 23.83
CA LYS A 691 -18.35 16.25 22.74
C LYS A 691 -17.24 16.66 21.80
N PHE A 692 -17.14 17.95 21.47
CA PHE A 692 -16.07 18.43 20.59
C PHE A 692 -14.73 18.52 21.33
N HIS A 693 -14.74 18.88 22.62
CA HIS A 693 -13.52 18.86 23.45
C HIS A 693 -12.95 17.46 23.64
N LEU A 694 -13.79 16.42 23.68
CA LEU A 694 -13.32 15.03 23.65
C LEU A 694 -12.56 14.70 22.35
N ILE A 695 -13.01 15.22 21.20
CA ILE A 695 -12.29 15.03 19.94
C ILE A 695 -10.95 15.79 19.97
N VAL A 696 -10.94 17.03 20.48
CA VAL A 696 -9.70 17.81 20.67
C VAL A 696 -8.68 16.99 21.47
N PHE A 697 -9.08 16.49 22.64
CA PHE A 697 -8.22 15.68 23.51
C PHE A 697 -7.71 14.40 22.84
N CYS A 698 -8.53 13.75 22.01
CA CYS A 698 -8.10 12.54 21.28
C CYS A 698 -7.18 12.85 20.09
N SER A 699 -7.19 14.10 19.60
CA SER A 699 -6.41 14.55 18.45
C SER A 699 -5.05 15.17 18.82
N SER A 700 -4.96 15.71 20.03
CA SER A 700 -3.74 16.24 20.67
C SER A 700 -2.90 15.12 21.27
#